data_AF-A0A8C2KX37-F1
#
_entry.id   AF-A0A8C2KX37-F1
#
_cell.length_a   1.000
_cell.length_b   1.000
_cell.length_c   1.000
_cell.angle_alpha   90.00
_cell.angle_beta   90.00
_cell.angle_gamma   90.00
#
_symmetry.space_group_name_H-M   'P 1'
#
loop_
_entity.id
_entity.type
_entity.pdbx_description
1 polymer ?
#
loop_
_entity_poly.entity_id
_entity_poly.type
_entity_poly.pdbx_seq_one_letter_code
_entity_poly.pdbx_strand_id
1 'polypeptide(L)'
;KKKEKQMLIITLLLTDFFEFLEKNKGIPEHVILASGVHNRYWVLDVQDVTSTQSCTEKHLTITCSKTTESRETCILKDGWESTPVAVGDVVHLEGRCVSGLWTIDRDMWCPRFELKGKIDVTAGVRIHRRGRKPTERIVPLELKTGKESNSIEHRSQVILYTLMSSARRCDPEAGFLVYLKTGSLHPVVGNHMDRRELVKIRNSLAHHIGNRLVKVEGRSQMAPLPAIVSDKQACKYCPQKRNCAVYSRAVERDPVENCSENPQAFVQSESEHLSHVHLQYFSHWLLLCTLEALTMENKAGRRNIWLQTAQQREKSGGCVGNMQLAREVSVLSDGVYKHSFVRKEVDQTFTGLIVGDRIVVSDQDSVLIGLATGYVTEITISGVTCSLDKNLSKFSSNTVFRLDQDEGAGGLSTHLGNLSMLMENTPTSERLRQLIVEFRPPQFIDSLSSVLPRDAKDTVANILKDVFRRLNKPQKQAMKKVLLSKDYTTTICTLVRILHACGFSVLLTSYTHSAVDNILLKLKRFKIGFLRLGRAQKVHHDILPFTEESCRAEGIQTLEELSKELIVATTCMGVKHPIFSRRRFDFCIVDEASQISQPVCLGPLFYAQRFVLVGDHQQLPPIVQNAEARTLGMDESLFKRLEHHSDAVVQLNVQYRMNSAIMSLSNALMYEGRLECGSERTANAVLQLPCRAQVEKELDLYVCQPQYSTWVQAVLEPNSPVCFLDTSEVPAPETVEKSGISNHTESILVQALVTLLFIKAGCRASDIGVIAPYRQQLKAISSLLQGDTFKALEVNTVDKYQGRDKSVIIVSFVRSNSEGNLGELLQDWRRLNVAITRAKHKLLMLGSAPTLRRYAPLEKLLCHLQQEDMISFTSVYE
;
A
#
# COMPACT_ATOMS: atom_id res chain seq x y z
N LYS A 1 -51.27 -27.25 5.04
CA LYS A 1 -51.13 -27.80 6.42
C LYS A 1 -49.95 -28.75 6.64
N LYS A 2 -49.87 -29.95 6.04
CA LYS A 2 -48.73 -30.89 6.29
C LYS A 2 -47.41 -30.41 5.64
N LYS A 3 -47.47 -29.86 4.42
CA LYS A 3 -46.32 -29.22 3.74
C LYS A 3 -45.86 -27.92 4.42
N GLU A 4 -46.79 -27.09 4.91
CA GLU A 4 -46.44 -25.87 5.68
C GLU A 4 -45.79 -26.20 7.03
N LYS A 5 -46.27 -27.23 7.75
CA LYS A 5 -45.58 -27.71 8.96
C LYS A 5 -44.19 -28.26 8.67
N GLN A 6 -44.00 -28.97 7.55
CA GLN A 6 -42.68 -29.45 7.14
C GLN A 6 -41.73 -28.31 6.76
N MET A 7 -42.24 -27.29 6.06
CA MET A 7 -41.43 -26.12 5.70
C MET A 7 -41.08 -25.28 6.93
N LEU A 8 -42.01 -25.10 7.89
CA LEU A 8 -41.75 -24.42 9.16
C LEU A 8 -40.72 -25.18 10.02
N ILE A 9 -40.77 -26.51 10.05
CA ILE A 9 -39.79 -27.35 10.75
C ILE A 9 -38.42 -27.30 10.06
N ILE A 10 -38.36 -27.29 8.72
CA ILE A 10 -37.10 -27.13 7.98
C ILE A 10 -36.52 -25.73 8.19
N THR A 11 -37.34 -24.68 8.21
CA THR A 11 -36.89 -23.33 8.52
C THR A 11 -36.41 -23.21 9.97
N LEU A 12 -37.13 -23.77 10.95
CA LEU A 12 -36.68 -23.80 12.36
C LEU A 12 -35.38 -24.60 12.52
N LEU A 13 -35.27 -25.77 11.89
CA LEU A 13 -34.04 -26.57 11.92
C LEU A 13 -32.87 -25.90 11.20
N LEU A 14 -33.11 -25.20 10.09
CA LEU A 14 -32.06 -24.43 9.41
C LEU A 14 -31.68 -23.18 10.21
N THR A 15 -32.62 -22.52 10.88
CA THR A 15 -32.34 -21.35 11.72
C THR A 15 -31.57 -21.78 12.97
N ASP A 16 -31.97 -22.87 13.63
CA ASP A 16 -31.25 -23.49 14.75
C ASP A 16 -29.88 -24.03 14.29
N PHE A 17 -29.76 -24.56 13.07
CA PHE A 17 -28.50 -25.03 12.51
C PHE A 17 -27.55 -23.89 12.12
N PHE A 18 -28.08 -22.77 11.60
CA PHE A 18 -27.32 -21.55 11.33
C PHE A 18 -26.93 -20.82 12.63
N GLU A 19 -27.82 -20.73 13.63
CA GLU A 19 -27.48 -20.26 14.98
C GLU A 19 -26.46 -21.18 15.65
N PHE A 20 -26.57 -22.50 15.48
CA PHE A 20 -25.61 -23.48 15.97
C PHE A 20 -24.26 -23.35 15.26
N LEU A 21 -24.22 -23.05 13.96
CA LEU A 21 -23.00 -22.78 13.20
C LEU A 21 -22.39 -21.41 13.54
N GLU A 22 -23.19 -20.38 13.85
CA GLU A 22 -22.68 -19.09 14.32
C GLU A 22 -22.18 -19.15 15.77
N LYS A 23 -22.90 -19.83 16.67
CA LYS A 23 -22.48 -20.09 18.06
C LYS A 23 -21.29 -21.07 18.14
N ASN A 24 -21.09 -21.94 17.15
CA ASN A 24 -19.95 -22.87 17.06
C ASN A 24 -18.94 -22.52 15.96
N LYS A 25 -18.78 -21.23 15.61
CA LYS A 25 -17.50 -20.82 14.99
C LYS A 25 -16.43 -20.96 16.07
N GLY A 26 -15.63 -22.01 15.97
CA GLY A 26 -14.41 -22.14 16.77
C GLY A 26 -13.57 -20.86 16.69
N ILE A 27 -12.81 -20.57 17.75
CA ILE A 27 -11.99 -19.37 17.85
C ILE A 27 -11.10 -19.27 16.60
N PRO A 28 -11.19 -18.20 15.78
CA PRO A 28 -10.48 -18.13 14.51
C PRO A 28 -8.98 -18.37 14.68
N GLU A 29 -8.34 -19.11 13.76
CA GLU A 29 -6.93 -19.48 13.91
C GLU A 29 -5.99 -18.27 14.12
N HIS A 30 -6.33 -17.13 13.51
CA HIS A 30 -5.56 -15.89 13.61
C HIS A 30 -5.64 -15.19 14.98
N VAL A 31 -6.56 -15.61 15.85
CA VAL A 31 -6.72 -15.06 17.20
C VAL A 31 -5.69 -15.71 18.12
N ILE A 32 -4.93 -14.87 18.83
CA ILE A 32 -3.92 -15.31 19.80
C ILE A 32 -4.47 -15.02 21.19
N LEU A 33 -4.59 -16.08 22.00
CA LEU A 33 -5.06 -16.02 23.37
C LEU A 33 -3.92 -16.34 24.32
N ALA A 34 -3.92 -15.69 25.48
CA ALA A 34 -2.87 -15.82 26.47
C ALA A 34 -3.39 -15.48 27.87
N SER A 35 -2.77 -16.03 28.91
CA SER A 35 -2.98 -15.64 30.31
C SER A 35 -1.81 -14.76 30.81
N GLY A 36 -1.89 -14.25 32.04
CA GLY A 36 -0.83 -13.42 32.64
C GLY A 36 -0.92 -11.91 32.34
N VAL A 37 0.21 -11.20 32.37
CA VAL A 37 0.25 -9.71 32.32
C VAL A 37 -0.25 -9.12 31.00
N HIS A 38 -0.11 -9.87 29.89
CA HIS A 38 -0.62 -9.49 28.58
C HIS A 38 -1.79 -10.38 28.14
N ASN A 39 -2.62 -10.81 29.10
CA ASN A 39 -3.71 -11.73 28.83
C ASN A 39 -4.62 -11.25 27.68
N ARG A 40 -5.13 -12.23 26.93
CA ARG A 40 -6.06 -12.05 25.83
C ARG A 40 -7.10 -13.15 25.94
N TYR A 41 -8.32 -12.73 26.22
CA TYR A 41 -9.46 -13.58 26.45
C TYR A 41 -10.45 -13.42 25.30
N TRP A 42 -10.95 -14.52 24.76
CA TRP A 42 -12.05 -14.53 23.79
C TRP A 42 -13.39 -14.56 24.52
N VAL A 43 -14.33 -13.71 24.13
CA VAL A 43 -15.68 -13.66 24.70
C VAL A 43 -16.56 -14.71 24.00
N LEU A 44 -16.98 -15.71 24.78
CA LEU A 44 -17.81 -16.83 24.34
C LEU A 44 -19.31 -16.53 24.48
N ASP A 45 -19.70 -15.78 25.52
CA ASP A 45 -21.09 -15.43 25.79
C ASP A 45 -21.18 -14.11 26.57
N VAL A 46 -22.29 -13.39 26.39
CA VAL A 46 -22.59 -12.11 27.07
C VAL A 46 -24.04 -12.13 27.54
N GLN A 47 -24.27 -11.98 28.84
CA GLN A 47 -25.61 -11.96 29.44
C GLN A 47 -25.81 -10.72 30.31
N ASP A 48 -26.90 -9.99 30.09
CA ASP A 48 -27.32 -8.91 30.99
C ASP A 48 -28.21 -9.51 32.09
N VAL A 49 -27.74 -9.42 33.33
CA VAL A 49 -28.39 -10.01 34.51
C VAL A 49 -28.86 -8.89 35.43
N THR A 50 -30.14 -8.93 35.82
CA THR A 50 -30.68 -7.98 36.80
C THR A 50 -30.47 -8.54 38.20
N SER A 51 -29.62 -7.90 39.00
CA SER A 51 -29.31 -8.33 40.37
C SER A 51 -30.50 -8.13 41.31
N THR A 52 -30.52 -8.88 42.43
CA THR A 52 -31.56 -8.82 43.47
C THR A 52 -31.71 -7.44 44.13
N GLN A 53 -30.75 -6.54 43.91
CA GLN A 53 -30.75 -5.14 44.37
C GLN A 53 -31.14 -4.12 43.28
N SER A 54 -31.81 -4.54 42.19
CA SER A 54 -32.22 -3.67 41.06
C SER A 54 -31.06 -2.97 40.31
N CYS A 55 -29.84 -3.48 40.44
CA CYS A 55 -28.67 -3.02 39.67
C CYS A 55 -28.43 -3.99 38.49
N THR A 56 -28.25 -3.44 37.29
CA THR A 56 -27.94 -4.23 36.08
C THR A 56 -26.45 -4.60 36.05
N GLU A 57 -26.16 -5.88 35.86
CA GLU A 57 -24.81 -6.43 35.69
C GLU A 57 -24.68 -7.06 34.30
N LYS A 58 -23.47 -7.06 33.72
CA LYS A 58 -23.18 -7.78 32.47
C LYS A 58 -22.17 -8.89 32.74
N HIS A 59 -22.58 -10.13 32.51
CA HIS A 59 -21.78 -11.33 32.76
C HIS A 59 -21.18 -11.82 31.44
N LEU A 60 -19.86 -11.97 31.39
CA LEU A 60 -19.12 -12.47 30.24
C LEU A 60 -18.61 -13.88 30.53
N THR A 61 -18.85 -14.83 29.63
CA THR A 61 -18.10 -16.10 29.63
C THR A 61 -16.89 -15.93 28.72
N ILE A 62 -15.68 -16.09 29.24
CA ILE A 62 -14.44 -15.82 28.50
C ILE A 62 -13.47 -17.01 28.54
N THR A 63 -12.56 -17.09 27.59
CA THR A 63 -11.50 -18.11 27.57
C THR A 63 -10.16 -17.58 27.08
N CYS A 64 -9.06 -18.02 27.68
CA CYS A 64 -7.70 -17.75 27.22
C CYS A 64 -7.06 -18.94 26.47
N SER A 65 -7.83 -20.00 26.20
CA SER A 65 -7.39 -21.19 25.46
C SER A 65 -8.20 -21.41 24.19
N LYS A 66 -7.56 -21.99 23.16
CA LYS A 66 -8.26 -22.48 21.96
C LYS A 66 -8.98 -23.81 22.20
N THR A 67 -8.61 -24.54 23.25
CA THR A 67 -9.34 -25.72 23.72
C THR A 67 -10.50 -25.26 24.60
N THR A 68 -11.68 -25.85 24.44
CA THR A 68 -12.94 -25.44 25.12
C THR A 68 -12.96 -25.64 26.65
N GLU A 69 -11.82 -25.99 27.26
CA GLU A 69 -11.71 -26.47 28.64
C GLU A 69 -11.50 -25.36 29.68
N SER A 70 -10.92 -24.20 29.33
CA SER A 70 -10.72 -23.10 30.29
C SER A 70 -11.73 -21.97 30.10
N ARG A 71 -12.92 -22.11 30.70
CA ARG A 71 -13.95 -21.06 30.72
C ARG A 71 -13.89 -20.31 32.05
N GLU A 72 -13.81 -18.99 31.99
CA GLU A 72 -13.86 -18.09 33.13
C GLU A 72 -15.09 -17.19 33.03
N THR A 73 -15.65 -16.77 34.16
CA THR A 73 -16.76 -15.82 34.21
C THR A 73 -16.24 -14.47 34.66
N CYS A 74 -16.47 -13.42 33.86
CA CYS A 74 -16.12 -12.05 34.19
C CYS A 74 -17.40 -11.22 34.36
N ILE A 75 -17.59 -10.63 35.54
CA ILE A 75 -18.78 -9.85 35.88
C ILE A 75 -18.43 -8.36 35.80
N LEU A 76 -19.11 -7.64 34.90
CA LEU A 76 -19.04 -6.19 34.75
C LEU A 76 -20.21 -5.54 35.51
N LYS A 77 -19.88 -4.63 36.43
CA LYS A 77 -20.84 -3.91 37.29
C LYS A 77 -20.35 -2.49 37.60
N ASP A 78 -21.16 -1.72 38.32
CA ASP A 78 -20.82 -0.38 38.84
C ASP A 78 -20.42 0.63 37.73
N GLY A 79 -21.14 0.56 36.61
CA GLY A 79 -20.94 1.37 35.41
C GLY A 79 -20.08 0.71 34.33
N TRP A 80 -19.51 -0.48 34.56
CA TRP A 80 -18.81 -1.27 33.53
C TRP A 80 -19.75 -2.11 32.68
N GLU A 81 -20.96 -2.39 33.16
CA GLU A 81 -22.03 -3.07 32.42
C GLU A 81 -22.43 -2.33 31.13
N SER A 82 -22.15 -1.02 31.02
CA SER A 82 -22.35 -0.26 29.78
C SER A 82 -21.24 -0.47 28.74
N THR A 83 -20.23 -1.30 29.02
CA THR A 83 -19.15 -1.55 28.06
C THR A 83 -19.69 -2.37 26.89
N PRO A 84 -19.53 -1.91 25.64
CA PRO A 84 -20.11 -2.56 24.47
C PRO A 84 -19.28 -3.78 24.02
N VAL A 85 -19.17 -4.78 24.88
CA VAL A 85 -18.52 -6.07 24.62
C VAL A 85 -19.53 -7.04 24.02
N ALA A 86 -19.16 -7.73 22.94
CA ALA A 86 -19.97 -8.71 22.24
C ALA A 86 -19.29 -10.09 22.19
N VAL A 87 -20.08 -11.11 21.86
CA VAL A 87 -19.56 -12.46 21.58
C VAL A 87 -18.62 -12.39 20.38
N GLY A 88 -17.43 -12.97 20.53
CA GLY A 88 -16.37 -12.93 19.52
C GLY A 88 -15.34 -11.82 19.71
N ASP A 89 -15.49 -10.95 20.72
CA ASP A 89 -14.48 -9.95 21.05
C ASP A 89 -13.26 -10.57 21.75
N VAL A 90 -12.09 -9.95 21.56
CA VAL A 90 -10.89 -10.24 22.35
C VAL A 90 -10.73 -9.16 23.41
N VAL A 91 -10.71 -9.55 24.69
CA VAL A 91 -10.61 -8.64 25.84
C VAL A 91 -9.32 -8.85 26.63
N HIS A 92 -8.85 -7.79 27.29
CA HIS A 92 -7.73 -7.81 28.24
C HIS A 92 -8.22 -7.39 29.62
N LEU A 93 -7.78 -8.11 30.66
CA LEU A 93 -8.11 -7.89 32.07
C LEU A 93 -6.86 -7.44 32.86
N GLU A 94 -7.01 -6.48 33.76
CA GLU A 94 -5.89 -5.86 34.50
C GLU A 94 -5.59 -6.53 35.87
N GLY A 95 -4.30 -6.82 36.17
CA GLY A 95 -3.80 -7.48 37.41
C GLY A 95 -2.25 -7.56 37.55
N ARG A 96 -1.69 -7.73 38.77
CA ARG A 96 -0.34 -7.29 39.25
C ARG A 96 0.95 -7.94 38.67
N CYS A 97 2.06 -7.16 38.66
CA CYS A 97 3.48 -7.61 38.61
C CYS A 97 4.44 -6.65 39.37
N VAL A 98 5.58 -7.17 39.89
CA VAL A 98 6.65 -6.50 40.69
C VAL A 98 8.05 -6.91 40.20
N SER A 99 8.94 -5.93 39.89
CA SER A 99 10.43 -5.91 40.07
C SER A 99 11.21 -5.15 38.95
N GLY A 100 11.35 -3.83 39.12
CA GLY A 100 11.80 -2.85 38.09
C GLY A 100 13.28 -2.77 37.64
N LEU A 101 13.51 -2.09 36.49
CA LEU A 101 14.50 -1.01 36.26
C LEU A 101 14.39 -0.29 34.86
N TRP A 102 14.67 1.03 34.84
CA TRP A 102 15.06 2.06 33.80
C TRP A 102 14.26 2.48 32.51
N THR A 103 14.41 3.80 32.18
CA THR A 103 14.59 4.52 30.87
C THR A 103 13.45 5.30 30.16
N ILE A 104 13.84 6.32 29.36
CA ILE A 104 13.07 7.46 28.79
C ILE A 104 12.51 7.16 27.39
N ASP A 105 11.21 7.41 27.16
CA ASP A 105 10.52 7.18 25.87
C ASP A 105 9.73 8.41 25.37
N ARG A 106 9.76 8.63 24.05
CA ARG A 106 9.00 9.69 23.34
C ARG A 106 7.90 9.20 22.40
N ASP A 107 7.75 7.89 22.13
CA ASP A 107 6.55 7.34 21.48
C ASP A 107 6.18 6.01 22.14
N MET A 108 4.94 5.86 22.59
CA MET A 108 4.54 4.71 23.40
C MET A 108 3.34 4.00 22.81
N TRP A 109 3.53 2.72 22.49
CA TRP A 109 2.45 1.75 22.28
C TRP A 109 2.27 0.97 23.58
N CYS A 110 1.05 0.96 24.10
CA CYS A 110 0.69 0.28 25.33
C CYS A 110 -0.39 -0.77 25.03
N PRO A 111 -0.01 -2.01 24.67
CA PRO A 111 -0.98 -3.09 24.42
C PRO A 111 -1.82 -3.45 25.64
N ARG A 112 -1.32 -3.14 26.84
CA ARG A 112 -2.01 -3.36 28.13
C ARG A 112 -3.30 -2.55 28.22
N PHE A 113 -3.23 -1.22 28.04
CA PHE A 113 -4.43 -0.37 27.99
C PHE A 113 -4.99 -0.14 26.57
N GLU A 114 -4.35 -0.75 25.56
CA GLU A 114 -4.61 -0.54 24.12
C GLU A 114 -4.61 0.95 23.72
N LEU A 115 -3.72 1.69 24.36
CA LEU A 115 -3.49 3.11 24.13
C LEU A 115 -2.21 3.32 23.33
N LYS A 116 -2.19 4.40 22.56
CA LYS A 116 -0.98 4.95 21.97
C LYS A 116 -0.95 6.45 22.21
N GLY A 117 0.25 7.00 22.29
CA GLY A 117 0.42 8.43 22.59
C GLY A 117 1.88 8.84 22.63
N LYS A 118 2.08 10.16 22.64
CA LYS A 118 3.38 10.81 22.60
C LYS A 118 3.47 11.76 23.78
N ILE A 119 4.36 11.44 24.72
CA ILE A 119 4.62 12.31 25.88
C ILE A 119 5.66 13.33 25.43
N ASP A 120 5.34 14.63 25.55
CA ASP A 120 6.25 15.71 25.14
C ASP A 120 7.57 15.65 25.91
N VAL A 121 7.47 15.57 27.24
CA VAL A 121 8.62 15.53 28.14
C VAL A 121 8.39 14.49 29.23
N THR A 122 9.37 13.62 29.46
CA THR A 122 9.45 12.80 30.67
C THR A 122 10.47 13.44 31.61
N ALA A 123 10.06 13.84 32.81
CA ALA A 123 10.92 14.54 33.75
C ALA A 123 11.15 13.74 35.04
N GLY A 124 12.38 13.79 35.55
CA GLY A 124 12.68 13.41 36.93
C GLY A 124 12.33 14.58 37.85
N VAL A 125 11.42 14.34 38.80
CA VAL A 125 10.91 15.34 39.73
C VAL A 125 11.23 14.91 41.15
N ARG A 126 11.85 15.82 41.91
CA ARG A 126 12.11 15.64 43.34
C ARG A 126 11.01 16.33 44.13
N ILE A 127 10.22 15.54 44.86
CA ILE A 127 9.09 16.03 45.67
C ILE A 127 9.56 16.22 47.10
N HIS A 128 9.55 17.47 47.57
CA HIS A 128 9.85 17.83 48.95
C HIS A 128 8.55 17.94 49.75
N ARG A 129 8.43 17.17 50.85
CA ARG A 129 7.33 17.29 51.82
C ARG A 129 7.91 17.61 53.20
N ARG A 130 7.31 18.55 53.92
CA ARG A 130 7.75 18.89 55.30
C ARG A 130 7.75 17.63 56.16
N GLY A 131 8.89 17.34 56.80
CA GLY A 131 9.07 16.20 57.70
C GLY A 131 9.27 14.83 57.04
N ARG A 132 9.42 14.74 55.71
CA ARG A 132 9.72 13.47 55.01
C ARG A 132 10.96 13.62 54.13
N LYS A 133 11.69 12.52 53.92
CA LYS A 133 12.80 12.49 52.95
C LYS A 133 12.26 12.83 51.56
N PRO A 134 13.00 13.63 50.75
CA PRO A 134 12.61 13.92 49.38
C PRO A 134 12.41 12.63 48.58
N THR A 135 11.29 12.52 47.88
CA THR A 135 11.03 11.37 47.01
C THR A 135 11.26 11.77 45.56
N GLU A 136 12.07 11.02 44.84
CA GLU A 136 12.24 11.21 43.40
C GLU A 136 11.24 10.37 42.62
N ARG A 137 10.63 10.96 41.60
CA ARG A 137 9.67 10.31 40.71
C ARG A 137 9.93 10.70 39.28
N ILE A 138 9.57 9.82 38.36
CA ILE A 138 9.61 10.11 36.93
C ILE A 138 8.16 10.31 36.47
N VAL A 139 7.86 11.48 35.92
CA VAL A 139 6.48 11.89 35.59
C VAL A 139 6.35 12.40 34.16
N PRO A 140 5.19 12.22 33.52
CA PRO A 140 4.90 12.82 32.22
C PRO A 140 4.60 14.31 32.34
N LEU A 141 5.13 15.11 31.43
CA LEU A 141 4.84 16.52 31.21
C LEU A 141 4.21 16.71 29.83
N GLU A 142 3.09 17.41 29.78
CA GLU A 142 2.39 17.84 28.56
C GLU A 142 2.56 19.35 28.38
N LEU A 143 2.94 19.78 27.17
CA LEU A 143 3.19 21.18 26.84
C LEU A 143 2.03 21.76 26.02
N LYS A 144 1.50 22.91 26.44
CA LYS A 144 0.43 23.63 25.72
C LYS A 144 0.85 25.06 25.38
N THR A 145 0.71 25.44 24.11
CA THR A 145 1.05 26.78 23.59
C THR A 145 -0.14 27.76 23.53
N GLY A 146 -1.36 27.25 23.68
CA GLY A 146 -2.61 28.01 23.52
C GLY A 146 -3.11 28.70 24.80
N LYS A 147 -4.43 28.92 24.85
CA LYS A 147 -5.12 29.47 26.03
C LYS A 147 -4.86 28.56 27.25
N GLU A 148 -4.53 29.18 28.38
CA GLU A 148 -4.50 28.51 29.68
C GLU A 148 -5.93 28.15 30.10
N SER A 149 -6.42 27.00 29.65
CA SER A 149 -7.79 26.54 29.90
C SER A 149 -7.90 25.61 31.09
N ASN A 150 -6.83 24.88 31.42
CA ASN A 150 -6.84 23.72 32.32
C ASN A 150 -8.05 22.79 32.07
N SER A 151 -8.42 22.63 30.79
CA SER A 151 -9.66 21.97 30.43
C SER A 151 -9.64 20.48 30.75
N ILE A 152 -10.84 19.89 30.77
CA ILE A 152 -11.01 18.45 31.02
C ILE A 152 -10.18 17.64 30.02
N GLU A 153 -10.19 18.00 28.74
CA GLU A 153 -9.45 17.30 27.68
C GLU A 153 -7.94 17.34 27.93
N HIS A 154 -7.39 18.50 28.30
CA HIS A 154 -5.95 18.60 28.57
C HIS A 154 -5.56 17.78 29.80
N ARG A 155 -6.38 17.79 30.85
CA ARG A 155 -6.15 16.97 32.06
C ARG A 155 -6.26 15.48 31.75
N SER A 156 -7.28 15.08 31.00
CA SER A 156 -7.49 13.69 30.56
C SER A 156 -6.32 13.15 29.75
N GLN A 157 -5.69 13.95 28.88
CA GLN A 157 -4.48 13.55 28.16
C GLN A 157 -3.34 13.20 29.13
N VAL A 158 -3.09 14.03 30.13
CA VAL A 158 -2.06 13.78 31.15
C VAL A 158 -2.37 12.51 31.95
N ILE A 159 -3.64 12.28 32.32
CA ILE A 159 -4.07 11.06 33.01
C ILE A 159 -3.82 9.83 32.14
N LEU A 160 -4.15 9.87 30.85
CA LEU A 160 -3.85 8.78 29.91
C LEU A 160 -2.34 8.52 29.82
N TYR A 161 -1.50 9.56 29.84
CA TYR A 161 -0.05 9.38 29.89
C TYR A 161 0.43 8.74 31.19
N THR A 162 -0.22 9.00 32.33
CA THR A 162 0.11 8.30 33.58
C THR A 162 -0.23 6.80 33.48
N LEU A 163 -1.37 6.44 32.88
CA LEU A 163 -1.74 5.05 32.61
C LEU A 163 -0.72 4.39 31.68
N MET A 164 -0.43 4.99 30.53
CA MET A 164 0.54 4.44 29.60
C MET A 164 1.93 4.29 30.25
N SER A 165 2.32 5.28 31.08
CA SER A 165 3.56 5.22 31.87
C SER A 165 3.58 4.02 32.83
N SER A 166 2.47 3.77 33.54
CA SER A 166 2.37 2.64 34.48
C SER A 166 2.52 1.26 33.83
N ALA A 167 2.38 1.15 32.51
CA ALA A 167 2.61 -0.09 31.78
C ALA A 167 4.10 -0.41 31.57
N ARG A 168 5.00 0.58 31.71
CA ARG A 168 6.46 0.41 31.51
C ARG A 168 7.29 0.69 32.77
N ARG A 169 6.75 1.45 33.73
CA ARG A 169 7.42 1.92 34.95
C ARG A 169 6.46 1.91 36.14
N CYS A 170 6.97 2.22 37.34
CA CYS A 170 6.07 2.43 38.48
C CYS A 170 5.06 3.53 38.15
N ASP A 171 3.84 3.39 38.64
CA ASP A 171 2.77 4.36 38.40
C ASP A 171 3.25 5.74 38.87
N PRO A 172 3.33 6.74 37.96
CA PRO A 172 3.78 8.06 38.34
C PRO A 172 2.81 8.76 39.31
N GLU A 173 1.58 8.24 39.47
CA GLU A 173 0.43 8.78 40.23
C GLU A 173 -0.11 10.12 39.69
N ALA A 174 0.77 10.97 39.19
CA ALA A 174 0.44 12.28 38.64
C ALA A 174 1.33 12.62 37.43
N GLY A 175 0.86 13.55 36.62
CA GLY A 175 1.65 14.24 35.60
C GLY A 175 1.53 15.75 35.75
N PHE A 176 2.20 16.48 34.88
CA PHE A 176 2.16 17.94 34.87
C PHE A 176 1.73 18.47 33.51
N LEU A 177 0.99 19.57 33.55
CA LEU A 177 0.55 20.30 32.38
C LEU A 177 1.19 21.69 32.44
N VAL A 178 1.96 22.04 31.41
CA VAL A 178 2.70 23.29 31.33
C VAL A 178 2.14 24.17 30.23
N TYR A 179 1.66 25.37 30.57
CA TYR A 179 1.25 26.37 29.58
C TYR A 179 2.42 27.28 29.25
N LEU A 180 2.98 27.12 28.06
CA LEU A 180 4.18 27.84 27.62
C LEU A 180 3.94 29.36 27.50
N LYS A 181 2.71 29.79 27.22
CA LYS A 181 2.36 31.21 27.10
C LYS A 181 2.46 31.97 28.43
N THR A 182 2.08 31.33 29.54
CA THR A 182 2.05 31.94 30.88
C THR A 182 3.16 31.41 31.79
N GLY A 183 3.82 30.32 31.41
CA GLY A 183 4.80 29.62 32.22
C GLY A 183 4.18 28.82 33.38
N SER A 184 2.85 28.74 33.45
CA SER A 184 2.16 28.07 34.56
C SER A 184 2.27 26.54 34.46
N LEU A 185 2.40 25.91 35.62
CA LEU A 185 2.53 24.47 35.76
C LEU A 185 1.43 23.95 36.68
N HIS A 186 0.60 23.05 36.15
CA HIS A 186 -0.55 22.49 36.85
C HIS A 186 -0.31 21.00 37.13
N PRO A 187 -0.39 20.55 38.40
CA PRO A 187 -0.38 19.12 38.70
C PRO A 187 -1.70 18.48 38.28
N VAL A 188 -1.61 17.34 37.61
CA VAL A 188 -2.76 16.53 37.21
C VAL A 188 -2.65 15.17 37.86
N VAL A 189 -3.49 14.93 38.87
CA VAL A 189 -3.62 13.63 39.52
C VAL A 189 -4.79 12.91 38.86
N GLY A 190 -4.53 11.73 38.30
CA GLY A 190 -5.59 10.86 37.77
C GLY A 190 -6.05 9.90 38.84
N ASN A 191 -7.16 10.21 39.52
CA ASN A 191 -7.70 9.30 40.52
C ASN A 191 -8.30 8.05 39.84
N HIS A 192 -8.70 7.05 40.64
CA HIS A 192 -9.27 5.82 40.10
C HIS A 192 -10.52 6.06 39.23
N MET A 193 -11.37 7.01 39.62
CA MET A 193 -12.60 7.34 38.88
C MET A 193 -12.30 7.96 37.52
N ASP A 194 -11.36 8.91 37.45
CA ASP A 194 -10.94 9.54 36.19
C ASP A 194 -10.39 8.48 35.22
N ARG A 195 -9.53 7.58 35.72
CA ARG A 195 -8.96 6.48 34.94
C ARG A 195 -10.04 5.54 34.44
N ARG A 196 -11.01 5.18 35.30
CA ARG A 196 -12.14 4.32 34.96
C ARG A 196 -12.97 4.90 33.82
N GLU A 197 -13.41 6.15 33.93
CA GLU A 197 -14.26 6.77 32.91
C GLU A 197 -13.52 6.98 31.59
N LEU A 198 -12.23 7.34 31.63
CA LEU A 198 -11.41 7.46 30.41
C LEU A 198 -11.24 6.12 29.69
N VAL A 199 -11.07 5.02 30.41
CA VAL A 199 -10.99 3.68 29.82
C VAL A 199 -12.35 3.26 29.25
N LYS A 200 -13.47 3.59 29.90
CA LYS A 200 -14.82 3.35 29.35
C LYS A 200 -15.06 4.10 28.03
N ILE A 201 -14.70 5.38 27.98
CA ILE A 201 -14.80 6.19 26.74
C ILE A 201 -13.91 5.59 25.64
N ARG A 202 -12.69 5.15 25.99
CA ARG A 202 -11.79 4.45 25.07
C ARG A 202 -12.45 3.17 24.52
N ASN A 203 -13.10 2.38 25.37
CA ASN A 203 -13.77 1.14 24.93
C ASN A 203 -14.91 1.43 23.96
N SER A 204 -15.73 2.45 24.23
CA SER A 204 -16.77 2.90 23.29
C SER A 204 -16.18 3.34 21.95
N LEU A 205 -15.10 4.14 21.96
CA LEU A 205 -14.40 4.54 20.74
C LEU A 205 -13.84 3.34 19.96
N ALA A 206 -13.23 2.38 20.67
CA ALA A 206 -12.68 1.17 20.07
C ALA A 206 -13.77 0.31 19.42
N HIS A 207 -14.94 0.18 20.06
CA HIS A 207 -16.09 -0.53 19.50
C HIS A 207 -16.53 0.05 18.15
N HIS A 208 -16.74 1.37 18.06
CA HIS A 208 -17.16 2.00 16.80
C HIS A 208 -16.08 1.97 15.71
N ILE A 209 -14.80 2.02 16.07
CA ILE A 209 -13.68 1.88 15.11
C ILE A 209 -13.52 0.42 14.65
N GLY A 210 -13.81 -0.56 15.51
CA GLY A 210 -13.77 -1.99 15.19
C GLY A 210 -14.96 -2.41 14.31
N ASN A 211 -16.17 -2.00 14.68
CA ASN A 211 -17.42 -2.39 14.05
C ASN A 211 -17.86 -1.40 12.97
N ARG A 212 -17.02 -1.22 11.94
CA ARG A 212 -17.28 -0.29 10.82
C ARG A 212 -18.28 -0.83 9.80
N LEU A 213 -18.55 -2.13 9.79
CA LEU A 213 -19.42 -2.79 8.81
C LEU A 213 -20.50 -3.60 9.52
N VAL A 214 -21.69 -3.62 8.91
CA VAL A 214 -22.80 -4.50 9.28
C VAL A 214 -23.12 -5.38 8.08
N LYS A 215 -23.48 -6.65 8.32
CA LYS A 215 -24.01 -7.53 7.27
C LYS A 215 -25.53 -7.50 7.29
N VAL A 216 -26.12 -7.07 6.19
CA VAL A 216 -27.57 -7.07 5.99
C VAL A 216 -27.86 -7.97 4.80
N GLU A 217 -28.65 -9.03 5.00
CA GLU A 217 -28.96 -10.03 3.96
C GLU A 217 -27.70 -10.62 3.27
N GLY A 218 -26.62 -10.80 4.04
CA GLY A 218 -25.36 -11.34 3.53
C GLY A 218 -24.47 -10.33 2.78
N ARG A 219 -24.91 -9.08 2.59
CA ARG A 219 -24.11 -8.01 1.96
C ARG A 219 -23.49 -7.09 3.00
N SER A 220 -22.24 -6.69 2.80
CA SER A 220 -21.57 -5.72 3.68
C SER A 220 -22.10 -4.31 3.43
N GLN A 221 -22.43 -3.60 4.50
CA GLN A 221 -22.83 -2.19 4.49
C GLN A 221 -22.06 -1.43 5.58
N MET A 222 -21.97 -0.10 5.43
CA MET A 222 -21.36 0.75 6.46
C MET A 222 -22.22 0.77 7.72
N ALA A 223 -21.59 0.63 8.89
CA ALA A 223 -22.26 0.74 10.18
C ALA A 223 -22.62 2.20 10.51
N PRO A 224 -23.66 2.47 11.30
CA PRO A 224 -23.92 3.82 11.81
C PRO A 224 -22.78 4.30 12.71
N LEU A 225 -22.51 5.60 12.71
CA LEU A 225 -21.59 6.23 13.66
C LEU A 225 -22.30 6.52 14.99
N PRO A 226 -21.54 6.90 16.06
CA PRO A 226 -22.17 7.44 17.26
C PRO A 226 -23.15 8.57 16.92
N ALA A 227 -24.27 8.61 17.64
CA ALA A 227 -25.30 9.61 17.42
C ALA A 227 -24.73 11.04 17.49
N ILE A 228 -25.26 11.91 16.64
CA ILE A 228 -24.89 13.33 16.62
C ILE A 228 -25.22 13.93 17.99
N VAL A 229 -24.23 14.59 18.61
CA VAL A 229 -24.41 15.22 19.91
C VAL A 229 -25.38 16.41 19.83
N SER A 230 -26.20 16.59 20.86
CA SER A 230 -27.16 17.71 20.96
C SER A 230 -26.51 19.05 21.29
N ASP A 231 -25.24 19.07 21.71
CA ASP A 231 -24.49 20.28 22.02
C ASP A 231 -24.17 21.09 20.74
N LYS A 232 -24.94 22.16 20.54
CA LYS A 232 -24.78 23.09 19.41
C LYS A 232 -23.42 23.79 19.37
N GLN A 233 -22.80 24.09 20.52
CA GLN A 233 -21.48 24.73 20.54
C GLN A 233 -20.39 23.73 20.14
N ALA A 234 -20.47 22.49 20.65
CA ALA A 234 -19.57 21.44 20.23
C ALA A 234 -19.65 21.20 18.71
N CYS A 235 -20.86 21.11 18.16
CA CYS A 235 -21.09 20.96 16.71
C CYS A 235 -20.57 22.17 15.90
N LYS A 236 -20.79 23.40 16.38
CA LYS A 236 -20.34 24.64 15.70
C LYS A 236 -18.83 24.69 15.51
N TYR A 237 -18.05 24.26 16.50
CA TYR A 237 -16.59 24.26 16.46
C TYR A 237 -15.99 22.92 16.03
N CYS A 238 -16.81 21.94 15.68
CA CYS A 238 -16.36 20.62 15.27
C CYS A 238 -15.67 20.68 13.89
N PRO A 239 -14.39 20.31 13.77
CA PRO A 239 -13.70 20.29 12.48
C PRO A 239 -14.20 19.19 11.54
N GLN A 240 -14.96 18.21 12.06
CA GLN A 240 -15.53 17.10 11.30
C GLN A 240 -16.97 17.35 10.86
N LYS A 241 -17.52 18.56 11.05
CA LYS A 241 -18.92 18.89 10.79
C LYS A 241 -19.43 18.44 9.41
N ARG A 242 -18.64 18.67 8.37
CA ARG A 242 -18.96 18.26 6.99
C ARG A 242 -19.01 16.74 6.83
N ASN A 243 -17.99 16.05 7.34
CA ASN A 243 -17.91 14.59 7.24
C ASN A 243 -19.06 13.93 8.02
N CYS A 244 -19.42 14.50 9.17
CA CYS A 244 -20.60 14.08 9.95
C CYS A 244 -21.89 14.23 9.13
N ALA A 245 -22.14 15.40 8.53
CA ALA A 245 -23.32 15.64 7.70
C ALA A 245 -23.39 14.72 6.46
N VAL A 246 -22.28 14.57 5.74
CA VAL A 246 -22.22 13.70 4.56
C VAL A 246 -22.41 12.23 4.93
N TYR A 247 -21.81 11.76 6.03
CA TYR A 247 -21.99 10.38 6.49
C TYR A 247 -23.44 10.09 6.86
N SER A 248 -24.05 10.96 7.65
CA SER A 248 -25.45 10.83 8.06
C SER A 248 -26.39 10.75 6.85
N ARG A 249 -26.22 11.64 5.86
CA ARG A 249 -27.07 11.65 4.65
C ARG A 249 -26.77 10.51 3.67
N ALA A 250 -25.52 10.06 3.55
CA ALA A 250 -25.11 9.05 2.57
C ALA A 250 -25.28 7.60 3.06
N VAL A 251 -25.04 7.35 4.35
CA VAL A 251 -24.99 6.00 4.96
C VAL A 251 -26.22 5.72 5.81
N GLU A 252 -26.50 6.58 6.79
CA GLU A 252 -27.54 6.32 7.80
C GLU A 252 -28.97 6.53 7.24
N ARG A 253 -29.10 7.31 6.16
CA ARG A 253 -30.28 7.44 5.28
C ARG A 253 -31.62 7.80 5.95
N ASP A 254 -31.68 8.10 7.24
CA ASP A 254 -32.94 8.50 7.89
C ASP A 254 -33.18 10.01 7.89
N PRO A 255 -34.35 10.43 7.40
CA PRO A 255 -35.20 11.40 8.06
C PRO A 255 -36.40 10.65 8.68
N VAL A 256 -36.22 9.92 9.79
CA VAL A 256 -37.34 9.20 10.45
C VAL A 256 -37.64 9.79 11.83
N GLU A 257 -38.53 10.77 11.79
CA GLU A 257 -39.73 10.97 12.63
C GLU A 257 -39.67 10.94 14.18
N ASN A 258 -38.55 10.62 14.84
CA ASN A 258 -38.53 10.47 16.31
C ASN A 258 -37.44 11.26 17.06
N CYS A 259 -36.84 12.28 16.47
CA CYS A 259 -35.98 13.22 17.19
C CYS A 259 -36.53 14.65 17.10
N SER A 260 -37.27 15.07 18.13
CA SER A 260 -37.90 16.38 18.26
C SER A 260 -36.92 17.57 18.40
N GLU A 261 -35.61 17.38 18.24
CA GLU A 261 -34.63 18.46 18.41
C GLU A 261 -33.42 18.39 17.48
N ASN A 262 -33.51 19.08 16.32
CA ASN A 262 -32.48 20.01 15.79
C ASN A 262 -31.10 19.57 15.18
N PRO A 263 -30.78 18.32 14.76
CA PRO A 263 -29.60 18.08 13.91
C PRO A 263 -29.89 18.19 12.40
N GLN A 264 -31.15 18.11 11.96
CA GLN A 264 -31.51 18.08 10.54
C GLN A 264 -31.13 19.35 9.77
N ALA A 265 -31.40 20.53 10.34
CA ALA A 265 -31.06 21.81 9.70
C ALA A 265 -29.54 21.95 9.47
N PHE A 266 -28.74 21.47 10.42
CA PHE A 266 -27.28 21.42 10.31
C PHE A 266 -26.82 20.48 9.19
N VAL A 267 -27.32 19.24 9.17
CA VAL A 267 -26.98 18.23 8.15
C VAL A 267 -27.38 18.72 6.75
N GLN A 268 -28.56 19.34 6.63
CA GLN A 268 -29.04 19.91 5.39
C GLN A 268 -28.11 21.05 4.91
N SER A 269 -27.80 22.02 5.78
CA SER A 269 -26.97 23.18 5.43
C SER A 269 -25.56 22.79 4.94
N GLU A 270 -24.96 21.73 5.50
CA GLU A 270 -23.60 21.31 5.15
C GLU A 270 -23.56 20.37 3.93
N SER A 271 -24.71 19.89 3.42
CA SER A 271 -24.76 18.88 2.36
C SER A 271 -25.74 19.16 1.22
N GLU A 272 -26.49 20.26 1.25
CA GLU A 272 -27.54 20.58 0.25
C GLU A 272 -27.03 20.63 -1.21
N HIS A 273 -25.77 21.01 -1.42
CA HIS A 273 -25.11 21.08 -2.73
C HIS A 273 -24.81 19.69 -3.32
N LEU A 274 -25.04 18.61 -2.59
CA LEU A 274 -24.80 17.24 -3.02
C LEU A 274 -26.09 16.58 -3.50
N SER A 275 -26.03 16.02 -4.71
CA SER A 275 -27.09 15.22 -5.31
C SER A 275 -27.10 13.79 -4.77
N HIS A 276 -28.17 13.04 -5.05
CA HIS A 276 -28.24 11.63 -4.66
C HIS A 276 -27.11 10.79 -5.27
N VAL A 277 -26.72 11.08 -6.52
CA VAL A 277 -25.63 10.37 -7.22
C VAL A 277 -24.28 10.63 -6.55
N HIS A 278 -24.05 11.86 -6.06
CA HIS A 278 -22.83 12.20 -5.31
C HIS A 278 -22.74 11.41 -4.00
N LEU A 279 -23.84 11.32 -3.25
CA LEU A 279 -23.91 10.59 -1.98
C LEU A 279 -23.77 9.08 -2.20
N GLN A 280 -24.38 8.53 -3.25
CA GLN A 280 -24.21 7.12 -3.64
C GLN A 280 -22.75 6.83 -3.95
N TYR A 281 -22.10 7.65 -4.79
CA TYR A 281 -20.67 7.51 -5.10
C TYR A 281 -19.79 7.55 -3.84
N PHE A 282 -20.05 8.49 -2.93
CA PHE A 282 -19.34 8.59 -1.66
C PHE A 282 -19.53 7.35 -0.79
N SER A 283 -20.78 6.92 -0.56
CA SER A 283 -21.10 5.76 0.29
C SER A 283 -20.49 4.46 -0.27
N HIS A 284 -20.52 4.30 -1.59
CA HIS A 284 -19.92 3.16 -2.27
C HIS A 284 -18.40 3.11 -2.08
N TRP A 285 -17.68 4.19 -2.41
CA TRP A 285 -16.22 4.20 -2.23
C TRP A 285 -15.78 4.15 -0.76
N LEU A 286 -16.59 4.68 0.16
CA LEU A 286 -16.37 4.54 1.60
C LEU A 286 -16.44 3.07 2.04
N LEU A 287 -17.42 2.31 1.56
CA LEU A 287 -17.55 0.86 1.80
C LEU A 287 -16.34 0.11 1.22
N LEU A 288 -16.00 0.36 -0.04
CA LEU A 288 -14.87 -0.30 -0.72
C LEU A 288 -13.55 -0.08 0.03
N CYS A 289 -13.27 1.17 0.39
CA CYS A 289 -12.08 1.49 1.19
C CYS A 289 -12.14 0.81 2.57
N THR A 290 -13.30 0.75 3.22
CA THR A 290 -13.41 0.10 4.53
C THR A 290 -13.14 -1.41 4.45
N LEU A 291 -13.69 -2.10 3.44
CA LEU A 291 -13.45 -3.51 3.16
C LEU A 291 -11.97 -3.81 2.93
N GLU A 292 -11.31 -3.01 2.08
CA GLU A 292 -9.87 -3.15 1.80
C GLU A 292 -9.03 -2.88 3.05
N ALA A 293 -9.34 -1.81 3.81
CA ALA A 293 -8.64 -1.50 5.05
C ALA A 293 -8.72 -2.65 6.06
N LEU A 294 -9.88 -3.26 6.25
CA LEU A 294 -10.06 -4.41 7.14
C LEU A 294 -9.24 -5.62 6.69
N THR A 295 -9.20 -5.91 5.39
CA THR A 295 -8.36 -6.98 4.84
C THR A 295 -6.87 -6.71 5.08
N MET A 296 -6.43 -5.46 4.88
CA MET A 296 -5.05 -5.06 5.14
C MET A 296 -4.70 -5.17 6.63
N GLU A 297 -5.57 -4.69 7.52
CA GLU A 297 -5.38 -4.76 8.98
C GLU A 297 -5.31 -6.21 9.48
N ASN A 298 -6.15 -7.10 8.96
CA ASN A 298 -6.16 -8.52 9.31
C ASN A 298 -4.88 -9.25 8.85
N LYS A 299 -4.29 -8.84 7.72
CA LYS A 299 -3.04 -9.42 7.21
C LYS A 299 -1.78 -8.84 7.86
N ALA A 300 -1.78 -7.54 8.16
CA ALA A 300 -0.58 -6.76 8.53
C ALA A 300 0.14 -7.23 9.80
N GLY A 301 -0.40 -8.20 10.54
CA GLY A 301 0.33 -8.96 11.55
C GLY A 301 0.95 -8.16 12.69
N ARG A 302 0.68 -6.84 12.82
CA ARG A 302 1.34 -5.97 13.81
C ARG A 302 1.15 -6.47 15.23
N ARG A 303 -0.01 -7.04 15.54
CA ARG A 303 -0.28 -7.69 16.83
C ARG A 303 0.72 -8.79 17.16
N ASN A 304 1.26 -9.47 16.16
CA ASN A 304 2.24 -10.53 16.34
C ASN A 304 3.58 -9.99 16.86
N ILE A 305 3.89 -8.70 16.67
CA ILE A 305 5.11 -8.07 17.21
C ILE A 305 5.16 -8.25 18.73
N TRP A 306 4.03 -8.12 19.42
CA TRP A 306 3.94 -8.21 20.89
C TRP A 306 3.22 -9.45 21.41
N LEU A 307 2.65 -10.29 20.53
CA LEU A 307 1.98 -11.54 20.92
C LEU A 307 2.81 -12.80 20.62
N GLN A 308 3.82 -12.70 19.73
CA GLN A 308 4.68 -13.83 19.35
C GLN A 308 6.14 -13.54 19.71
N THR A 309 6.86 -14.59 20.10
CA THR A 309 8.30 -14.48 20.36
C THR A 309 9.06 -14.21 19.06
N ALA A 310 10.23 -13.58 19.15
CA ALA A 310 11.06 -13.30 17.97
C ALA A 310 11.40 -14.59 17.20
N GLN A 311 11.66 -15.70 17.90
CA GLN A 311 11.95 -17.02 17.29
C GLN A 311 10.76 -17.56 16.48
N GLN A 312 9.52 -17.42 16.98
CA GLN A 312 8.32 -17.84 16.24
C GLN A 312 8.14 -17.01 14.96
N ARG A 313 8.40 -15.71 15.05
CA ARG A 313 8.28 -14.80 13.90
C ARG A 313 9.41 -14.96 12.89
N GLU A 314 10.63 -15.24 13.32
CA GLU A 314 11.76 -15.60 12.45
C GLU A 314 11.41 -16.81 11.59
N LYS A 315 10.84 -17.87 12.19
CA LYS A 315 10.37 -19.05 11.43
C LYS A 315 9.31 -18.71 10.38
N SER A 316 8.47 -17.70 10.65
CA SER A 316 7.47 -17.21 9.69
C SER A 316 8.03 -16.23 8.64
N GLY A 317 9.30 -15.83 8.75
CA GLY A 317 9.95 -14.89 7.84
C GLY A 317 9.54 -13.43 8.00
N GLY A 318 8.95 -13.05 9.15
CA GLY A 318 8.47 -11.68 9.39
C GLY A 318 9.30 -10.86 10.39
N CYS A 319 10.39 -11.43 10.91
CA CYS A 319 11.22 -10.85 11.97
C CYS A 319 12.67 -11.32 11.84
N VAL A 320 13.59 -10.52 12.34
CA VAL A 320 14.97 -10.91 12.65
C VAL A 320 15.25 -10.53 14.11
N GLY A 321 15.46 -11.54 14.95
CA GLY A 321 15.75 -11.40 16.38
C GLY A 321 17.24 -11.60 16.70
N ASN A 322 17.56 -11.50 17.99
CA ASN A 322 18.94 -11.64 18.51
C ASN A 322 19.94 -10.62 17.92
N MET A 323 19.48 -9.40 17.70
CA MET A 323 20.25 -8.34 17.06
C MET A 323 20.86 -7.39 18.09
N GLN A 324 22.14 -7.05 17.94
CA GLN A 324 22.82 -6.05 18.76
C GLN A 324 23.21 -4.85 17.92
N LEU A 325 23.09 -3.66 18.52
CA LEU A 325 23.47 -2.42 17.85
C LEU A 325 25.00 -2.33 17.72
N ALA A 326 25.49 -2.16 16.50
CA ALA A 326 26.89 -1.81 16.25
C ALA A 326 27.14 -0.37 16.71
N ARG A 327 28.33 -0.10 17.26
CA ARG A 327 28.63 1.16 17.98
C ARG A 327 28.51 2.44 17.13
N GLU A 328 28.56 2.34 15.81
CA GLU A 328 28.53 3.50 14.92
C GLU A 328 27.10 3.85 14.48
N VAL A 329 26.59 4.98 14.95
CA VAL A 329 25.31 5.58 14.50
C VAL A 329 25.62 6.88 13.78
N SER A 330 25.27 6.97 12.50
CA SER A 330 25.45 8.20 11.72
C SER A 330 24.13 8.94 11.51
N VAL A 331 24.18 10.27 11.58
CA VAL A 331 23.02 11.12 11.30
C VAL A 331 22.95 11.32 9.79
N LEU A 332 21.81 10.97 9.18
CA LEU A 332 21.59 11.18 7.75
C LEU A 332 20.96 12.54 7.50
N SER A 333 19.94 12.90 8.30
CA SER A 333 19.27 14.19 8.30
C SER A 333 18.55 14.41 9.64
N ASP A 334 17.97 15.59 9.87
CA ASP A 334 17.25 15.89 11.11
C ASP A 334 16.13 14.87 11.37
N GLY A 335 16.30 14.09 12.45
CA GLY A 335 15.37 13.04 12.85
C GLY A 335 15.49 11.72 12.09
N VAL A 336 16.55 11.51 11.28
CA VAL A 336 16.82 10.24 10.58
C VAL A 336 18.25 9.77 10.83
N TYR A 337 18.37 8.55 11.34
CA TYR A 337 19.62 7.99 11.85
C TYR A 337 19.91 6.63 11.24
N LYS A 338 21.12 6.41 10.73
CA LYS A 338 21.58 5.11 10.24
C LYS A 338 22.08 4.26 11.40
N HIS A 339 21.50 3.07 11.53
CA HIS A 339 21.88 2.08 12.54
C HIS A 339 22.27 0.78 11.85
N SER A 340 23.34 0.16 12.33
CA SER A 340 23.77 -1.17 11.90
C SER A 340 23.58 -2.15 13.04
N PHE A 341 22.91 -3.27 12.77
CA PHE A 341 22.68 -4.32 13.74
C PHE A 341 23.42 -5.59 13.33
N VAL A 342 24.03 -6.27 14.29
CA VAL A 342 24.77 -7.53 14.08
C VAL A 342 24.13 -8.63 14.91
N ARG A 343 24.02 -9.84 14.35
CA ARG A 343 23.44 -10.99 15.05
C ARG A 343 24.46 -11.55 16.06
N LYS A 344 24.00 -11.87 17.27
CA LYS A 344 24.87 -12.38 18.35
C LYS A 344 25.43 -13.79 18.07
N GLU A 345 24.69 -14.61 17.32
CA GLU A 345 25.06 -15.99 16.95
C GLU A 345 24.80 -16.20 15.44
N VAL A 346 25.76 -16.78 14.72
CA VAL A 346 25.83 -16.77 13.23
C VAL A 346 25.22 -18.03 12.58
N ASP A 347 24.56 -18.91 13.34
CA ASP A 347 24.20 -20.26 12.87
C ASP A 347 23.12 -20.34 11.77
N GLN A 348 22.47 -19.24 11.38
CA GLN A 348 21.42 -19.24 10.35
C GLN A 348 21.46 -17.99 9.47
N THR A 349 21.29 -18.18 8.16
CA THR A 349 21.07 -17.11 7.18
C THR A 349 19.79 -16.32 7.50
N PHE A 350 19.81 -15.01 7.29
CA PHE A 350 18.62 -14.18 7.45
C PHE A 350 17.52 -14.65 6.51
N THR A 351 16.32 -14.85 7.05
CA THR A 351 15.14 -15.15 6.26
C THR A 351 14.10 -14.08 6.50
N GLY A 352 13.47 -13.58 5.43
CA GLY A 352 12.28 -12.73 5.55
C GLY A 352 12.39 -11.29 5.05
N LEU A 353 13.29 -10.50 5.63
CA LEU A 353 13.44 -9.07 5.30
C LEU A 353 14.22 -8.86 3.99
N ILE A 354 13.82 -7.86 3.21
CA ILE A 354 14.56 -7.38 2.04
C ILE A 354 14.90 -5.89 2.15
N VAL A 355 15.92 -5.45 1.42
CA VAL A 355 16.26 -4.01 1.33
C VAL A 355 15.05 -3.21 0.85
N GLY A 356 14.74 -2.13 1.55
CA GLY A 356 13.58 -1.26 1.31
C GLY A 356 12.36 -1.59 2.17
N ASP A 357 12.35 -2.72 2.88
CA ASP A 357 11.26 -3.06 3.79
C ASP A 357 11.15 -2.05 4.93
N ARG A 358 9.91 -1.71 5.28
CA ARG A 358 9.61 -0.93 6.47
C ARG A 358 9.68 -1.86 7.68
N ILE A 359 10.31 -1.38 8.75
CA ILE A 359 10.51 -2.16 9.98
C ILE A 359 10.11 -1.38 11.23
N VAL A 360 9.77 -2.14 12.27
CA VAL A 360 9.65 -1.66 13.65
C VAL A 360 10.75 -2.35 14.46
N VAL A 361 11.52 -1.55 15.20
CA VAL A 361 12.55 -2.05 16.11
C VAL A 361 11.97 -2.08 17.52
N SER A 362 12.08 -3.23 18.18
CA SER A 362 11.70 -3.43 19.58
C SER A 362 12.82 -4.15 20.32
N ASP A 363 12.74 -4.24 21.65
CA ASP A 363 13.55 -5.19 22.40
C ASP A 363 13.12 -6.64 22.09
N GLN A 364 14.05 -7.59 22.25
CA GLN A 364 13.82 -9.01 21.95
C GLN A 364 12.61 -9.59 22.70
N ASP A 365 12.51 -9.27 23.99
CA ASP A 365 11.47 -9.80 24.88
C ASP A 365 10.14 -9.03 24.77
N SER A 366 10.09 -8.01 23.91
CA SER A 366 8.89 -7.22 23.63
C SER A 366 8.33 -6.50 24.87
N VAL A 367 9.19 -6.18 25.85
CA VAL A 367 8.85 -5.31 26.98
C VAL A 367 8.81 -3.84 26.52
N LEU A 368 9.70 -3.47 25.60
CA LEU A 368 9.83 -2.18 24.95
C LEU A 368 9.50 -2.28 23.46
N ILE A 369 8.20 -2.26 23.18
CA ILE A 369 7.68 -2.35 21.80
C ILE A 369 7.74 -0.99 21.11
N GLY A 370 8.16 -0.99 19.84
CA GLY A 370 8.07 0.18 18.97
C GLY A 370 9.06 1.28 19.31
N LEU A 371 10.28 0.91 19.70
CA LEU A 371 11.35 1.84 20.04
C LEU A 371 11.63 2.82 18.90
N ALA A 372 11.78 2.31 17.68
CA ALA A 372 11.96 3.11 16.47
C ALA A 372 11.26 2.47 15.28
N THR A 373 10.94 3.28 14.28
CA THR A 373 10.46 2.79 12.98
C THR A 373 11.36 3.29 11.86
N GLY A 374 11.42 2.53 10.77
CA GLY A 374 12.39 2.85 9.72
C GLY A 374 12.32 1.94 8.51
N TYR A 375 13.38 1.98 7.71
CA TYR A 375 13.52 1.18 6.50
C TYR A 375 14.85 0.44 6.48
N VAL A 376 14.85 -0.79 5.99
CA VAL A 376 16.08 -1.55 5.74
C VAL A 376 16.83 -0.93 4.57
N THR A 377 18.09 -0.59 4.76
CA THR A 377 18.96 -0.01 3.72
C THR A 377 19.94 -1.03 3.16
N GLU A 378 20.34 -2.01 3.95
CA GLU A 378 21.31 -3.03 3.55
C GLU A 378 21.13 -4.30 4.39
N ILE A 379 21.36 -5.47 3.80
CA ILE A 379 21.36 -6.77 4.47
C ILE A 379 22.64 -7.49 4.08
N THR A 380 23.41 -7.91 5.08
CA THR A 380 24.60 -8.76 4.91
C THR A 380 24.30 -10.15 5.48
N ILE A 381 25.28 -11.07 5.47
CA ILE A 381 25.10 -12.43 6.03
C ILE A 381 25.00 -12.39 7.56
N SER A 382 25.60 -11.40 8.22
CA SER A 382 25.68 -11.30 9.68
C SER A 382 25.03 -10.05 10.29
N GLY A 383 24.54 -9.11 9.47
CA GLY A 383 23.90 -7.90 9.96
C GLY A 383 22.85 -7.27 9.05
N VAL A 384 22.09 -6.35 9.64
CA VAL A 384 21.06 -5.55 8.97
C VAL A 384 21.32 -4.08 9.27
N THR A 385 21.39 -3.27 8.22
CA THR A 385 21.52 -1.81 8.34
C THR A 385 20.20 -1.16 7.98
N CYS A 386 19.76 -0.18 8.77
CA CYS A 386 18.50 0.52 8.56
C CYS A 386 18.58 2.01 8.86
N SER A 387 17.68 2.78 8.25
CA SER A 387 17.44 4.18 8.58
C SER A 387 16.24 4.28 9.52
N LEU A 388 16.44 4.84 10.71
CA LEU A 388 15.46 4.90 11.80
C LEU A 388 15.09 6.35 12.13
N ASP A 389 13.86 6.55 12.61
CA ASP A 389 13.32 7.84 13.06
C ASP A 389 13.82 8.31 14.44
N LYS A 390 14.60 7.46 15.13
CA LYS A 390 15.18 7.77 16.43
C LYS A 390 16.60 7.24 16.56
N ASN A 391 17.37 7.92 17.40
CA ASN A 391 18.70 7.48 17.79
C ASN A 391 18.61 6.48 18.96
N LEU A 392 19.00 5.23 18.70
CA LEU A 392 19.00 4.13 19.66
C LEU A 392 20.35 3.96 20.39
N SER A 393 21.34 4.83 20.18
CA SER A 393 22.64 4.77 20.86
C SER A 393 22.58 4.91 22.39
N LYS A 394 21.44 5.37 22.91
CA LYS A 394 21.19 5.54 24.35
C LYS A 394 20.94 4.22 25.09
N PHE A 395 20.63 3.15 24.36
CA PHE A 395 20.42 1.83 24.94
C PHE A 395 21.77 1.17 25.23
N SER A 396 21.84 0.38 26.31
CA SER A 396 23.08 -0.30 26.70
C SER A 396 23.58 -1.23 25.59
N SER A 397 24.90 -1.45 25.49
CA SER A 397 25.49 -2.39 24.52
C SER A 397 25.00 -3.84 24.68
N ASN A 398 24.42 -4.16 25.84
CA ASN A 398 23.90 -5.50 26.13
C ASN A 398 22.43 -5.68 25.72
N THR A 399 21.77 -4.62 25.25
CA THR A 399 20.37 -4.67 24.81
C THR A 399 20.27 -5.51 23.55
N VAL A 400 19.40 -6.51 23.56
CA VAL A 400 19.10 -7.35 22.40
C VAL A 400 17.81 -6.86 21.77
N PHE A 401 17.88 -6.60 20.48
CA PHE A 401 16.80 -6.07 19.67
C PHE A 401 16.22 -7.15 18.76
N ARG A 402 14.99 -6.89 18.34
CA ARG A 402 14.31 -7.56 17.22
C ARG A 402 13.86 -6.52 16.20
N LEU A 403 13.98 -6.87 14.93
CA LEU A 403 13.55 -6.08 13.79
C LEU A 403 12.40 -6.81 13.13
N ASP A 404 11.20 -6.29 13.29
CA ASP A 404 9.98 -6.86 12.72
C ASP A 404 9.59 -6.12 11.45
N GLN A 405 9.21 -6.86 10.41
CA GLN A 405 8.61 -6.26 9.23
C GLN A 405 7.34 -5.53 9.64
N ASP A 406 7.30 -4.23 9.38
CA ASP A 406 6.10 -3.42 9.50
C ASP A 406 5.44 -3.36 8.14
N GLU A 407 4.61 -4.37 7.85
CA GLU A 407 3.78 -4.40 6.64
C GLU A 407 2.87 -3.16 6.54
N GLY A 408 2.73 -2.41 7.63
CA GLY A 408 2.02 -1.15 7.66
C GLY A 408 0.52 -1.39 7.64
N ALA A 409 -0.21 -0.69 8.50
CA ALA A 409 -1.51 -0.24 8.06
C ALA A 409 -1.22 0.81 6.98
N GLY A 410 -1.18 0.38 5.71
CA GLY A 410 -1.26 1.30 4.57
C GLY A 410 -2.59 2.01 4.66
N GLY A 411 -2.66 3.03 5.53
CA GLY A 411 -3.92 3.62 5.91
C GLY A 411 -4.56 4.27 4.69
N LEU A 412 -5.80 3.91 4.40
CA LEU A 412 -6.58 4.52 3.32
C LEU A 412 -7.03 5.96 3.65
N SER A 413 -6.38 6.61 4.63
CA SER A 413 -6.63 8.00 5.02
C SER A 413 -6.55 8.98 3.85
N THR A 414 -5.62 8.79 2.90
CA THR A 414 -5.56 9.62 1.69
C THR A 414 -6.75 9.36 0.77
N HIS A 415 -7.21 8.11 0.65
CA HIS A 415 -8.39 7.77 -0.15
C HIS A 415 -9.62 8.47 0.43
N LEU A 416 -9.86 8.28 1.74
CA LEU A 416 -10.99 8.89 2.45
C LEU A 416 -10.92 10.42 2.48
N GLY A 417 -9.72 10.98 2.63
CA GLY A 417 -9.49 12.43 2.58
C GLY A 417 -9.86 13.01 1.21
N ASN A 418 -9.44 12.38 0.12
CA ASN A 418 -9.78 12.80 -1.23
C ASN A 418 -11.28 12.65 -1.53
N LEU A 419 -11.94 11.60 -1.02
CA LEU A 419 -13.39 11.44 -1.11
C LEU A 419 -14.12 12.54 -0.34
N SER A 420 -13.67 12.87 0.88
CA SER A 420 -14.21 13.99 1.66
C SER A 420 -14.04 15.32 0.93
N MET A 421 -12.88 15.58 0.32
CA MET A 421 -12.63 16.78 -0.49
C MET A 421 -13.55 16.85 -1.72
N LEU A 422 -13.83 15.71 -2.36
CA LEU A 422 -14.77 15.66 -3.50
C LEU A 422 -16.18 16.10 -3.12
N MET A 423 -16.57 15.91 -1.85
CA MET A 423 -17.89 16.32 -1.33
C MET A 423 -17.94 17.79 -0.87
N GLU A 424 -16.84 18.54 -0.96
CA GLU A 424 -16.83 19.95 -0.57
C GLU A 424 -17.69 20.84 -1.48
N ASN A 425 -18.27 21.89 -0.91
CA ASN A 425 -18.95 22.94 -1.66
C ASN A 425 -17.93 23.96 -2.19
N THR A 426 -17.10 23.52 -3.14
CA THR A 426 -16.16 24.39 -3.86
C THR A 426 -16.36 24.22 -5.37
N PRO A 427 -16.07 25.25 -6.19
CA PRO A 427 -16.17 25.15 -7.64
C PRO A 427 -15.32 24.01 -8.23
N THR A 428 -14.15 23.75 -7.65
CA THR A 428 -13.27 22.66 -8.07
C THR A 428 -13.91 21.30 -7.80
N SER A 429 -14.41 21.08 -6.58
CA SER A 429 -15.06 19.81 -6.21
C SER A 429 -16.35 19.59 -6.99
N GLU A 430 -17.15 20.63 -7.21
CA GLU A 430 -18.34 20.58 -8.06
C GLU A 430 -18.00 20.17 -9.50
N ARG A 431 -17.01 20.82 -10.11
CA ARG A 431 -16.52 20.46 -11.46
C ARG A 431 -16.09 19.00 -11.52
N LEU A 432 -15.32 18.52 -10.54
CA LEU A 432 -14.87 17.13 -10.49
C LEU A 432 -16.04 16.16 -10.29
N ARG A 433 -17.04 16.49 -9.46
CA ARG A 433 -18.27 15.67 -9.33
C ARG A 433 -19.01 15.59 -10.66
N GLN A 434 -19.20 16.70 -11.37
CA GLN A 434 -19.85 16.70 -12.68
C GLN A 434 -19.10 15.82 -13.69
N LEU A 435 -17.76 15.92 -13.77
CA LEU A 435 -16.98 15.14 -14.74
C LEU A 435 -16.90 13.65 -14.37
N ILE A 436 -16.69 13.32 -13.10
CA ILE A 436 -16.30 11.96 -12.67
C ILE A 436 -17.50 11.14 -12.18
N VAL A 437 -18.44 11.80 -11.50
CA VAL A 437 -19.60 11.13 -10.89
C VAL A 437 -20.79 11.19 -11.83
N GLU A 438 -21.05 12.34 -12.45
CA GLU A 438 -22.18 12.54 -13.37
C GLU A 438 -21.84 12.28 -14.84
N PHE A 439 -20.58 11.98 -15.16
CA PHE A 439 -20.11 11.75 -16.53
C PHE A 439 -20.47 12.90 -17.49
N ARG A 440 -20.34 14.14 -17.02
CA ARG A 440 -20.48 15.31 -17.89
C ARG A 440 -19.39 15.25 -18.98
N PRO A 441 -19.75 15.32 -20.28
CA PRO A 441 -18.77 15.25 -21.35
C PRO A 441 -17.71 16.36 -21.25
N PRO A 442 -16.43 16.04 -21.47
CA PRO A 442 -15.38 17.06 -21.51
C PRO A 442 -15.54 17.97 -22.73
N GLN A 443 -15.14 19.23 -22.59
CA GLN A 443 -15.24 20.24 -23.65
C GLN A 443 -13.87 20.51 -24.29
N PHE A 444 -13.87 20.70 -25.61
CA PHE A 444 -12.71 21.01 -26.43
C PHE A 444 -12.96 22.33 -27.18
N ILE A 445 -11.92 23.14 -27.36
CA ILE A 445 -11.95 24.38 -28.13
C ILE A 445 -11.45 24.17 -29.56
N ASP A 446 -11.89 25.01 -30.49
CA ASP A 446 -11.63 24.80 -31.93
C ASP A 446 -10.22 25.21 -32.38
N SER A 447 -9.56 26.19 -31.72
CA SER A 447 -8.22 26.65 -32.13
C SER A 447 -7.28 27.09 -31.00
N LEU A 448 -6.01 26.67 -31.08
CA LEU A 448 -4.94 27.02 -30.13
C LEU A 448 -4.57 28.50 -30.15
N SER A 449 -4.69 29.14 -31.32
CA SER A 449 -4.27 30.51 -31.56
C SER A 449 -5.06 31.54 -30.73
N SER A 450 -6.22 31.13 -30.22
CA SER A 450 -7.07 31.91 -29.29
C SER A 450 -6.60 31.85 -27.82
N VAL A 451 -5.80 30.84 -27.44
CA VAL A 451 -5.40 30.58 -26.04
C VAL A 451 -3.92 30.88 -25.79
N LEU A 452 -3.07 30.81 -26.81
CA LEU A 452 -1.63 31.08 -26.67
C LEU A 452 -1.36 32.58 -26.43
N PRO A 453 -0.51 32.94 -25.43
CA PRO A 453 0.02 34.29 -25.28
C PRO A 453 0.68 34.76 -26.58
N ARG A 454 0.48 36.03 -26.98
CA ARG A 454 1.00 36.56 -28.25
C ARG A 454 2.51 36.34 -28.40
N ASP A 455 3.26 36.52 -27.31
CA ASP A 455 4.72 36.40 -27.27
C ASP A 455 5.20 34.94 -27.33
N ALA A 456 4.34 33.98 -26.97
CA ALA A 456 4.65 32.56 -27.02
C ALA A 456 4.34 31.94 -28.40
N LYS A 457 3.58 32.64 -29.27
CA LYS A 457 3.10 32.05 -30.55
C LYS A 457 4.23 31.64 -31.47
N ASP A 458 5.28 32.43 -31.62
CA ASP A 458 6.39 32.11 -32.52
C ASP A 458 7.29 31.01 -31.96
N THR A 459 7.60 31.06 -30.66
CA THR A 459 8.36 30.00 -29.96
C THR A 459 7.61 28.68 -30.00
N VAL A 460 6.31 28.70 -29.71
CA VAL A 460 5.44 27.52 -29.75
C VAL A 460 5.29 27.05 -31.19
N ALA A 461 5.11 27.91 -32.19
CA ALA A 461 5.03 27.50 -33.60
C ALA A 461 6.32 26.83 -34.10
N ASN A 462 7.49 27.32 -33.70
CA ASN A 462 8.78 26.72 -34.03
C ASN A 462 8.98 25.36 -33.33
N ILE A 463 8.69 25.30 -32.02
CA ILE A 463 8.71 24.04 -31.26
C ILE A 463 7.71 23.05 -31.87
N LEU A 464 6.47 23.48 -32.16
CA LEU A 464 5.44 22.64 -32.76
C LEU A 464 5.86 22.16 -34.14
N LYS A 465 6.48 22.99 -35.00
CA LYS A 465 6.99 22.55 -36.31
C LYS A 465 8.05 21.45 -36.17
N ASP A 466 9.04 21.65 -35.30
CA ASP A 466 10.13 20.68 -35.10
C ASP A 466 9.67 19.41 -34.37
N VAL A 467 8.80 19.57 -33.38
CA VAL A 467 8.22 18.48 -32.59
C VAL A 467 7.23 17.68 -33.44
N PHE A 468 6.27 18.32 -34.09
CA PHE A 468 5.28 17.63 -34.93
C PHE A 468 5.92 16.97 -36.14
N ARG A 469 7.09 17.40 -36.62
CA ARG A 469 7.85 16.64 -37.63
C ARG A 469 8.31 15.27 -37.11
N ARG A 470 8.63 15.15 -35.81
CA ARG A 470 9.18 13.93 -35.20
C ARG A 470 8.13 12.98 -34.62
N LEU A 471 6.89 13.42 -34.48
CA LEU A 471 5.80 12.63 -33.91
C LEU A 471 5.05 11.84 -34.99
N ASN A 472 4.53 10.67 -34.63
CA ASN A 472 3.63 9.93 -35.51
C ASN A 472 2.21 10.55 -35.53
N LYS A 473 1.37 10.16 -36.49
CA LYS A 473 0.01 10.71 -36.67
C LYS A 473 -0.85 10.61 -35.39
N PRO A 474 -0.90 9.46 -34.68
CA PRO A 474 -1.58 9.35 -33.39
C PRO A 474 -1.05 10.30 -32.31
N GLN A 475 0.27 10.45 -32.17
CA GLN A 475 0.89 11.38 -31.23
C GLN A 475 0.57 12.84 -31.57
N LYS A 476 0.56 13.21 -32.86
CA LYS A 476 0.15 14.55 -33.30
C LYS A 476 -1.32 14.80 -32.99
N GLN A 477 -2.19 13.82 -33.22
CA GLN A 477 -3.61 13.90 -32.88
C GLN A 477 -3.81 14.01 -31.37
N ALA A 478 -3.08 13.23 -30.58
CA ALA A 478 -3.09 13.30 -29.12
C ALA A 478 -2.69 14.70 -28.68
N MET A 479 -1.57 15.23 -29.16
CA MET A 479 -1.08 16.55 -28.79
C MET A 479 -1.97 17.70 -29.26
N LYS A 480 -2.52 17.63 -30.47
CA LYS A 480 -3.51 18.60 -30.94
C LYS A 480 -4.74 18.57 -30.04
N LYS A 481 -5.24 17.37 -29.70
CA LYS A 481 -6.31 17.23 -28.72
C LYS A 481 -5.89 17.81 -27.39
N VAL A 482 -4.72 17.52 -26.81
CA VAL A 482 -4.31 18.10 -25.51
C VAL A 482 -4.35 19.63 -25.51
N LEU A 483 -3.74 20.23 -26.53
CA LEU A 483 -3.61 21.68 -26.61
C LEU A 483 -4.95 22.39 -26.90
N LEU A 484 -5.88 21.70 -27.56
CA LEU A 484 -7.25 22.15 -27.82
C LEU A 484 -8.24 21.67 -26.76
N SER A 485 -7.83 20.75 -25.90
CA SER A 485 -8.66 20.17 -24.87
C SER A 485 -8.57 21.01 -23.64
N LYS A 486 -9.60 20.89 -22.83
CA LYS A 486 -9.41 21.11 -21.41
C LYS A 486 -8.54 19.99 -20.81
N ASP A 487 -8.63 18.72 -21.20
CA ASP A 487 -7.93 17.60 -20.56
C ASP A 487 -7.49 16.50 -21.58
N TYR A 488 -6.22 16.04 -21.66
CA TYR A 488 -5.71 14.70 -22.16
C TYR A 488 -4.16 14.59 -22.44
N THR A 489 -3.59 13.39 -22.75
CA THR A 489 -2.14 13.08 -22.98
C THR A 489 -1.77 12.21 -24.20
N THR A 490 -0.55 12.40 -24.73
CA THR A 490 0.56 11.41 -24.73
C THR A 490 1.77 12.01 -25.47
N THR A 491 2.98 11.51 -25.19
CA THR A 491 4.27 12.25 -25.27
C THR A 491 4.52 13.12 -24.03
N ILE A 492 4.33 12.58 -22.81
CA ILE A 492 4.32 13.37 -21.55
C ILE A 492 5.50 14.37 -21.48
N CYS A 493 6.73 13.94 -21.75
CA CYS A 493 7.87 14.86 -21.78
C CYS A 493 7.69 15.99 -22.81
N THR A 494 7.33 15.67 -24.04
CA THR A 494 7.06 16.68 -25.08
C THR A 494 5.84 17.56 -24.78
N LEU A 495 4.80 17.00 -24.18
CA LEU A 495 3.65 17.75 -23.72
C LEU A 495 4.06 18.74 -22.65
N VAL A 496 4.77 18.29 -21.61
CA VAL A 496 5.31 19.14 -20.55
C VAL A 496 6.21 20.23 -21.14
N ARG A 497 7.06 19.89 -22.12
CA ARG A 497 7.90 20.87 -22.84
C ARG A 497 7.07 21.95 -23.53
N ILE A 498 5.96 21.59 -24.18
CA ILE A 498 5.09 22.57 -24.85
C ILE A 498 4.33 23.39 -23.83
N LEU A 499 3.74 22.76 -22.81
CA LEU A 499 3.04 23.48 -21.75
C LEU A 499 3.97 24.48 -21.05
N HIS A 500 5.20 24.06 -20.74
CA HIS A 500 6.25 24.93 -20.19
C HIS A 500 6.59 26.08 -21.16
N ALA A 501 6.77 25.81 -22.45
CA ALA A 501 7.03 26.85 -23.45
C ALA A 501 5.86 27.83 -23.63
N CYS A 502 4.62 27.38 -23.38
CA CYS A 502 3.43 28.22 -23.34
C CYS A 502 3.30 29.03 -22.03
N GLY A 503 4.19 28.85 -21.06
CA GLY A 503 4.14 29.50 -19.75
C GLY A 503 3.14 28.87 -18.77
N PHE A 504 2.58 27.70 -19.06
CA PHE A 504 1.65 27.03 -18.17
C PHE A 504 2.37 26.33 -17.01
N SER A 505 1.75 26.40 -15.84
CA SER A 505 2.17 25.65 -14.66
C SER A 505 1.66 24.20 -14.71
N VAL A 506 2.54 23.25 -14.42
CA VAL A 506 2.25 21.81 -14.56
C VAL A 506 2.56 21.06 -13.27
N LEU A 507 1.55 20.37 -12.75
CA LEU A 507 1.68 19.36 -11.70
C LEU A 507 1.87 17.98 -12.34
N LEU A 508 3.09 17.44 -12.30
CA LEU A 508 3.41 16.12 -12.83
C LEU A 508 3.34 15.07 -11.73
N THR A 509 2.50 14.05 -11.91
CA THR A 509 2.29 12.98 -10.94
C THR A 509 2.27 11.59 -11.54
N SER A 510 2.53 10.59 -10.70
CA SER A 510 2.30 9.17 -10.97
C SER A 510 2.12 8.40 -9.66
N TYR A 511 1.84 7.11 -9.73
CA TYR A 511 1.75 6.24 -8.56
C TYR A 511 3.11 6.04 -7.89
N THR A 512 4.14 5.75 -8.69
CA THR A 512 5.47 5.35 -8.19
C THR A 512 6.48 6.48 -8.34
N HIS A 513 7.52 6.47 -7.48
CA HIS A 513 8.61 7.42 -7.60
C HIS A 513 9.37 7.24 -8.93
N SER A 514 9.66 6.00 -9.31
CA SER A 514 10.40 5.69 -10.54
C SER A 514 9.69 6.18 -11.81
N ALA A 515 8.37 6.09 -11.90
CA ALA A 515 7.62 6.58 -13.05
C ALA A 515 7.77 8.11 -13.20
N VAL A 516 7.60 8.86 -12.11
CA VAL A 516 7.83 10.32 -12.10
C VAL A 516 9.27 10.63 -12.52
N ASP A 517 10.24 9.98 -11.89
CA ASP A 517 11.66 10.28 -12.09
C ASP A 517 12.11 9.95 -13.53
N ASN A 518 11.56 8.89 -14.15
CA ASN A 518 11.82 8.56 -15.55
C ASN A 518 11.41 9.68 -16.53
N ILE A 519 10.32 10.40 -16.22
CA ILE A 519 9.90 11.56 -17.01
C ILE A 519 10.86 12.73 -16.76
N LEU A 520 11.23 12.98 -15.50
CA LEU A 520 12.15 14.05 -15.11
C LEU A 520 13.55 13.87 -15.71
N LEU A 521 14.07 12.64 -15.78
CA LEU A 521 15.34 12.32 -16.44
C LEU A 521 15.33 12.72 -17.91
N LYS A 522 14.19 12.56 -18.59
CA LYS A 522 14.02 13.01 -19.97
C LYS A 522 13.94 14.53 -20.05
N LEU A 523 13.22 15.20 -19.15
CA LEU A 523 13.11 16.66 -19.10
C LEU A 523 14.46 17.34 -18.81
N LYS A 524 15.27 16.78 -17.91
CA LYS A 524 16.63 17.24 -17.59
C LYS A 524 17.51 17.37 -18.84
N ARG A 525 17.41 16.43 -19.78
CA ARG A 525 18.16 16.46 -21.06
C ARG A 525 17.81 17.67 -21.94
N PHE A 526 16.62 18.23 -21.75
CA PHE A 526 16.15 19.43 -22.46
C PHE A 526 16.37 20.73 -21.66
N LYS A 527 17.10 20.67 -20.53
CA LYS A 527 17.40 21.83 -19.67
C LYS A 527 16.15 22.59 -19.19
N ILE A 528 15.08 21.85 -18.88
CA ILE A 528 13.86 22.42 -18.30
C ILE A 528 13.95 22.33 -16.77
N GLY A 529 13.67 23.45 -16.10
CA GLY A 529 13.59 23.53 -14.64
C GLY A 529 12.35 22.83 -14.09
N PHE A 530 12.50 22.15 -12.95
CA PHE A 530 11.40 21.53 -12.23
C PHE A 530 11.77 21.34 -10.75
N LEU A 531 10.75 21.33 -9.89
CA LEU A 531 10.87 20.96 -8.48
C LEU A 531 10.38 19.53 -8.24
N ARG A 532 11.20 18.66 -7.66
CA ARG A 532 10.83 17.29 -7.26
C ARG A 532 10.53 17.21 -5.77
N LEU A 533 9.27 16.98 -5.42
CA LEU A 533 8.86 16.79 -4.02
C LEU A 533 8.99 15.32 -3.60
N GLY A 534 9.21 15.09 -2.31
CA GLY A 534 9.31 13.74 -1.73
C GLY A 534 10.68 13.49 -1.10
N ARG A 535 10.79 12.39 -0.35
CA ARG A 535 12.02 12.05 0.38
C ARG A 535 13.13 11.67 -0.62
N ALA A 536 14.31 12.27 -0.48
CA ALA A 536 15.48 12.03 -1.34
C ALA A 536 15.80 10.53 -1.49
N GLN A 537 15.69 9.74 -0.41
CA GLN A 537 15.93 8.30 -0.40
C GLN A 537 15.11 7.48 -1.41
N LYS A 538 13.95 8.00 -1.85
CA LYS A 538 13.06 7.32 -2.82
C LYS A 538 13.17 7.88 -4.24
N VAL A 539 14.00 8.92 -4.43
CA VAL A 539 14.16 9.64 -5.69
C VAL A 539 15.41 9.12 -6.40
N HIS A 540 15.36 9.06 -7.72
CA HIS A 540 16.50 8.67 -8.56
C HIS A 540 17.73 9.57 -8.31
N HIS A 541 18.93 8.98 -8.26
CA HIS A 541 20.18 9.67 -7.93
C HIS A 541 20.41 10.93 -8.77
N ASP A 542 20.28 10.84 -10.09
CA ASP A 542 20.46 11.99 -11.00
C ASP A 542 19.41 13.11 -10.87
N ILE A 543 18.33 12.86 -10.13
CA ILE A 543 17.23 13.80 -9.88
C ILE A 543 17.34 14.44 -8.48
N LEU A 544 18.17 13.91 -7.58
CA LEU A 544 18.37 14.45 -6.23
C LEU A 544 18.64 15.96 -6.19
N PRO A 545 19.46 16.55 -7.10
CA PRO A 545 19.71 17.99 -7.09
C PRO A 545 18.47 18.87 -7.29
N PHE A 546 17.39 18.31 -7.84
CA PHE A 546 16.13 19.04 -8.09
C PHE A 546 15.10 18.84 -6.96
N THR A 547 15.51 18.21 -5.85
CA THR A 547 14.61 17.98 -4.71
C THR A 547 14.53 19.19 -3.81
N GLU A 548 13.40 19.33 -3.11
CA GLU A 548 13.23 20.39 -2.09
C GLU A 548 14.37 20.39 -1.05
N GLU A 549 14.81 19.20 -0.63
CA GLU A 549 15.89 19.04 0.36
C GLU A 549 17.22 19.65 -0.16
N SER A 550 17.56 19.40 -1.43
CA SER A 550 18.73 20.01 -2.06
C SER A 550 18.57 21.52 -2.26
N CYS A 551 17.41 21.99 -2.73
CA CYS A 551 17.13 23.41 -2.86
C CYS A 551 17.27 24.16 -1.52
N ARG A 552 16.82 23.54 -0.42
CA ARG A 552 16.96 24.10 0.94
C ARG A 552 18.42 24.16 1.39
N ALA A 553 19.22 23.15 1.06
CA ALA A 553 20.65 23.13 1.35
C ALA A 553 21.42 24.25 0.60
N GLU A 554 20.93 24.63 -0.58
CA GLU A 554 21.48 25.74 -1.39
C GLU A 554 21.00 27.14 -0.94
N GLY A 555 20.27 27.24 0.17
CA GLY A 555 19.87 28.51 0.78
C GLY A 555 18.43 28.95 0.50
N ILE A 556 17.62 28.15 -0.20
CA ILE A 556 16.19 28.45 -0.40
C ILE A 556 15.41 28.09 0.87
N GLN A 557 15.01 29.09 1.66
CA GLN A 557 14.36 28.83 2.95
C GLN A 557 12.84 28.95 2.87
N THR A 558 12.31 29.75 1.94
CA THR A 558 10.87 30.04 1.86
C THR A 558 10.12 29.12 0.89
N LEU A 559 8.86 28.83 1.19
CA LEU A 559 7.96 28.11 0.28
C LEU A 559 7.69 28.89 -1.01
N GLU A 560 7.77 30.23 -0.96
CA GLU A 560 7.55 31.11 -2.11
C GLU A 560 8.67 30.99 -3.15
N GLU A 561 9.93 30.92 -2.71
CA GLU A 561 11.07 30.68 -3.61
C GLU A 561 11.04 29.30 -4.25
N LEU A 562 10.69 28.26 -3.48
CA LEU A 562 10.47 26.90 -4.01
C LEU A 562 9.33 26.86 -5.04
N SER A 563 8.36 27.77 -4.93
CA SER A 563 7.19 27.80 -5.80
C SER A 563 7.41 28.46 -7.16
N LYS A 564 8.61 29.00 -7.46
CA LYS A 564 8.92 29.68 -8.73
C LYS A 564 8.94 28.75 -9.94
N GLU A 565 9.29 27.48 -9.75
CA GLU A 565 9.36 26.51 -10.85
C GLU A 565 7.98 26.25 -11.47
N LEU A 566 7.84 26.37 -12.79
CA LEU A 566 6.57 26.11 -13.48
C LEU A 566 6.12 24.65 -13.35
N ILE A 567 7.07 23.73 -13.24
CA ILE A 567 6.82 22.29 -13.15
C ILE A 567 7.11 21.82 -11.73
N VAL A 568 6.11 21.21 -11.09
CA VAL A 568 6.26 20.55 -9.79
C VAL A 568 5.90 19.08 -9.95
N ALA A 569 6.79 18.20 -9.52
CA ALA A 569 6.67 16.76 -9.69
C ALA A 569 6.60 16.02 -8.36
N THR A 570 5.60 15.16 -8.18
CA THR A 570 5.41 14.37 -6.95
C THR A 570 4.66 13.07 -7.23
N THR A 571 4.54 12.16 -6.25
CA THR A 571 3.63 11.01 -6.38
C THR A 571 2.18 11.43 -6.05
N CYS A 572 1.18 10.68 -6.50
CA CYS A 572 -0.23 10.99 -6.19
C CYS A 572 -0.52 10.99 -4.67
N MET A 573 0.25 10.23 -3.89
CA MET A 573 0.19 10.23 -2.42
C MET A 573 0.92 11.42 -1.78
N GLY A 574 1.76 12.12 -2.54
CA GLY A 574 2.56 13.27 -2.12
C GLY A 574 1.79 14.60 -2.09
N VAL A 575 0.49 14.59 -2.40
CA VAL A 575 -0.35 15.80 -2.43
C VAL A 575 -0.62 16.44 -1.06
N LYS A 576 -0.15 15.81 0.03
CA LYS A 576 -0.17 16.37 1.39
C LYS A 576 0.92 17.43 1.64
N HIS A 577 1.76 17.69 0.64
CA HIS A 577 2.84 18.67 0.75
C HIS A 577 2.30 20.10 0.95
N PRO A 578 2.89 20.95 1.82
CA PRO A 578 2.38 22.30 2.11
C PRO A 578 2.23 23.22 0.89
N ILE A 579 2.97 22.97 -0.20
CA ILE A 579 2.86 23.75 -1.44
C ILE A 579 1.43 23.76 -2.00
N PHE A 580 0.69 22.66 -1.83
CA PHE A 580 -0.66 22.49 -2.36
C PHE A 580 -1.70 23.31 -1.60
N SER A 581 -1.37 23.81 -0.40
CA SER A 581 -2.20 24.78 0.32
C SER A 581 -2.12 26.18 -0.26
N ARG A 582 -1.05 26.50 -1.00
CA ARG A 582 -0.78 27.85 -1.52
C ARG A 582 -0.83 27.96 -3.05
N ARG A 583 -0.57 26.86 -3.76
CA ARG A 583 -0.44 26.86 -5.22
C ARG A 583 -1.54 26.06 -5.91
N ARG A 584 -1.96 26.54 -7.07
CA ARG A 584 -2.78 25.82 -8.05
C ARG A 584 -2.02 25.78 -9.37
N PHE A 585 -2.38 24.82 -10.21
CA PHE A 585 -1.72 24.54 -11.48
C PHE A 585 -2.71 24.67 -12.62
N ASP A 586 -2.20 25.02 -13.81
CA ASP A 586 -3.02 25.03 -15.01
C ASP A 586 -3.35 23.60 -15.42
N PHE A 587 -2.34 22.72 -15.40
CA PHE A 587 -2.46 21.32 -15.79
C PHE A 587 -1.95 20.38 -14.70
N CYS A 588 -2.65 19.26 -14.50
CA CYS A 588 -2.16 18.08 -13.81
C CYS A 588 -1.97 16.95 -14.82
N ILE A 589 -0.82 16.29 -14.79
CA ILE A 589 -0.57 15.07 -15.57
C ILE A 589 -0.42 13.91 -14.59
N VAL A 590 -1.16 12.83 -14.81
CA VAL A 590 -1.10 11.60 -14.03
C VAL A 590 -0.65 10.48 -14.95
N ASP A 591 0.61 10.07 -14.81
CA ASP A 591 1.16 8.89 -15.49
C ASP A 591 0.80 7.60 -14.75
N GLU A 592 0.62 6.52 -15.50
CA GLU A 592 0.17 5.21 -14.99
C GLU A 592 -1.20 5.26 -14.28
N ALA A 593 -2.08 6.16 -14.70
CA ALA A 593 -3.39 6.39 -14.11
C ALA A 593 -4.30 5.15 -14.10
N SER A 594 -4.08 4.18 -15.02
CA SER A 594 -4.84 2.92 -15.04
C SER A 594 -4.53 1.99 -13.85
N GLN A 595 -3.40 2.19 -13.17
CA GLN A 595 -2.98 1.42 -11.99
C GLN A 595 -3.37 2.09 -10.66
N ILE A 596 -3.88 3.32 -10.71
CA ILE A 596 -4.12 4.13 -9.51
C ILE A 596 -5.57 3.96 -9.08
N SER A 597 -5.75 3.61 -7.80
CA SER A 597 -7.09 3.56 -7.19
C SER A 597 -7.78 4.92 -7.37
N GLN A 598 -9.05 4.89 -7.77
CA GLN A 598 -9.80 6.09 -8.15
C GLN A 598 -9.71 7.23 -7.10
N PRO A 599 -9.89 6.98 -5.78
CA PRO A 599 -9.74 8.02 -4.77
C PRO A 599 -8.34 8.61 -4.67
N VAL A 600 -7.27 7.84 -4.94
CA VAL A 600 -5.89 8.37 -4.94
C VAL A 600 -5.65 9.24 -6.16
N CYS A 601 -6.18 8.82 -7.31
CA CYS A 601 -6.07 9.58 -8.56
C CYS A 601 -6.77 10.95 -8.45
N LEU A 602 -7.84 11.08 -7.66
CA LEU A 602 -8.52 12.36 -7.40
C LEU A 602 -7.61 13.40 -6.70
N GLY A 603 -6.67 12.98 -5.86
CA GLY A 603 -5.85 13.86 -5.03
C GLY A 603 -5.20 15.01 -5.80
N PRO A 604 -4.36 14.74 -6.81
CA PRO A 604 -3.68 15.81 -7.55
C PRO A 604 -4.64 16.66 -8.41
N LEU A 605 -5.81 16.12 -8.81
CA LEU A 605 -6.79 16.82 -9.64
C LEU A 605 -7.43 18.02 -8.93
N PHE A 606 -7.51 18.03 -7.60
CA PHE A 606 -8.01 19.18 -6.84
C PHE A 606 -7.12 20.42 -6.96
N TYR A 607 -5.87 20.25 -7.39
CA TYR A 607 -4.88 21.31 -7.44
C TYR A 607 -4.67 21.84 -8.86
N ALA A 608 -5.44 21.37 -9.85
CA ALA A 608 -5.34 21.83 -11.23
C ALA A 608 -6.68 22.20 -11.86
N GLN A 609 -6.66 23.16 -12.77
CA GLN A 609 -7.83 23.52 -13.57
C GLN A 609 -8.17 22.44 -14.59
N ARG A 610 -7.11 21.81 -15.13
CA ARG A 610 -7.15 20.81 -16.18
C ARG A 610 -6.30 19.61 -15.77
N PHE A 611 -6.67 18.40 -16.19
CA PHE A 611 -5.95 17.18 -15.90
C PHE A 611 -5.78 16.31 -17.13
N VAL A 612 -4.85 15.37 -17.02
CA VAL A 612 -4.39 14.58 -18.13
C VAL A 612 -4.05 13.20 -17.59
N LEU A 613 -4.80 12.18 -17.98
CA LEU A 613 -4.59 10.81 -17.52
C LEU A 613 -3.89 9.99 -18.61
N VAL A 614 -2.75 9.42 -18.27
CA VAL A 614 -2.01 8.48 -19.13
C VAL A 614 -2.14 7.11 -18.50
N GLY A 615 -2.55 6.12 -19.27
CA GLY A 615 -2.63 4.76 -18.78
C GLY A 615 -3.01 3.81 -19.89
N ASP A 616 -3.05 2.54 -19.52
CA ASP A 616 -3.49 1.45 -20.38
C ASP A 616 -4.37 0.52 -19.55
N HIS A 617 -5.66 0.46 -19.87
CA HIS A 617 -6.62 -0.40 -19.16
C HIS A 617 -6.45 -1.89 -19.51
N GLN A 618 -5.64 -2.19 -20.53
CA GLN A 618 -5.24 -3.55 -20.91
C GLN A 618 -4.02 -4.06 -20.11
N GLN A 619 -3.41 -3.19 -19.28
CA GLN A 619 -2.38 -3.56 -18.31
C GLN A 619 -2.96 -3.63 -16.90
N LEU A 620 -2.11 -3.74 -15.87
CA LEU A 620 -2.56 -4.01 -14.50
C LEU A 620 -3.52 -2.92 -13.98
N PRO A 621 -4.64 -3.31 -13.34
CA PRO A 621 -5.53 -2.41 -12.63
C PRO A 621 -4.93 -2.05 -11.24
N PRO A 622 -5.59 -1.17 -10.46
CA PRO A 622 -5.26 -1.00 -9.06
C PRO A 622 -5.34 -2.33 -8.30
N ILE A 623 -4.36 -2.60 -7.44
CA ILE A 623 -4.31 -3.82 -6.65
C ILE A 623 -5.36 -3.73 -5.53
N VAL A 624 -6.29 -4.68 -5.50
CA VAL A 624 -7.33 -4.82 -4.47
C VAL A 624 -7.25 -6.20 -3.85
N GLN A 625 -7.03 -6.28 -2.54
CA GLN A 625 -6.87 -7.55 -1.83
C GLN A 625 -8.20 -8.16 -1.38
N ASN A 626 -9.18 -7.32 -1.03
CA ASN A 626 -10.50 -7.75 -0.61
C ASN A 626 -11.33 -8.20 -1.83
N ALA A 627 -11.77 -9.45 -1.84
CA ALA A 627 -12.54 -10.01 -2.95
C ALA A 627 -13.90 -9.32 -3.16
N GLU A 628 -14.62 -9.01 -2.07
CA GLU A 628 -15.92 -8.30 -2.13
C GLU A 628 -15.73 -6.89 -2.70
N ALA A 629 -14.73 -6.15 -2.22
CA ALA A 629 -14.42 -4.81 -2.74
C ALA A 629 -14.03 -4.85 -4.23
N ARG A 630 -13.28 -5.87 -4.65
CA ARG A 630 -12.94 -6.08 -6.07
C ARG A 630 -14.19 -6.35 -6.90
N THR A 631 -15.06 -7.26 -6.47
CA THR A 631 -16.33 -7.56 -7.17
C THR A 631 -17.25 -6.34 -7.27
N LEU A 632 -17.23 -5.48 -6.25
CA LEU A 632 -17.99 -4.22 -6.24
C LEU A 632 -17.32 -3.10 -7.08
N GLY A 633 -16.17 -3.34 -7.71
CA GLY A 633 -15.55 -2.43 -8.68
C GLY A 633 -14.41 -1.57 -8.15
N MET A 634 -13.80 -1.90 -7.01
CA MET A 634 -12.67 -1.13 -6.46
C MET A 634 -11.42 -1.11 -7.37
N ASP A 635 -11.30 -2.09 -8.27
CA ASP A 635 -10.23 -2.18 -9.28
C ASP A 635 -10.54 -1.39 -10.57
N GLU A 636 -11.66 -0.65 -10.63
CA GLU A 636 -11.89 0.36 -11.65
C GLU A 636 -11.05 1.63 -11.37
N SER A 637 -10.01 1.84 -12.17
CA SER A 637 -9.25 3.08 -12.13
C SER A 637 -10.05 4.27 -12.67
N LEU A 638 -9.66 5.49 -12.28
CA LEU A 638 -10.27 6.71 -12.82
C LEU A 638 -10.10 6.81 -14.35
N PHE A 639 -8.97 6.32 -14.86
CA PHE A 639 -8.71 6.22 -16.29
C PHE A 639 -9.75 5.34 -17.00
N LYS A 640 -10.00 4.13 -16.48
CA LYS A 640 -10.98 3.22 -17.07
C LYS A 640 -12.40 3.78 -16.97
N ARG A 641 -12.74 4.39 -15.85
CA ARG A 641 -14.05 5.04 -15.65
C ARG A 641 -14.33 6.10 -16.71
N LEU A 642 -13.39 7.01 -16.94
CA LEU A 642 -13.56 8.13 -17.88
C LEU A 642 -13.40 7.73 -19.36
N GLU A 643 -12.97 6.50 -19.65
CA GLU A 643 -12.88 5.96 -21.02
C GLU A 643 -14.25 5.90 -21.72
N HIS A 644 -15.36 5.96 -20.98
CA HIS A 644 -16.71 6.09 -21.52
C HIS A 644 -16.88 7.26 -22.50
N HIS A 645 -16.07 8.33 -22.35
CA HIS A 645 -16.06 9.46 -23.26
C HIS A 645 -15.05 9.21 -24.40
N SER A 646 -15.48 8.47 -25.43
CA SER A 646 -14.63 8.14 -26.60
C SER A 646 -13.99 9.37 -27.26
N ASP A 647 -14.67 10.51 -27.27
CA ASP A 647 -14.15 11.78 -27.80
C ASP A 647 -12.93 12.31 -27.02
N ALA A 648 -12.80 11.97 -25.74
CA ALA A 648 -11.65 12.33 -24.92
C ALA A 648 -10.48 11.35 -25.06
N VAL A 649 -10.73 10.14 -25.57
CA VAL A 649 -9.71 9.10 -25.69
C VAL A 649 -8.88 9.32 -26.97
N VAL A 650 -7.57 9.17 -26.83
CA VAL A 650 -6.65 9.03 -27.96
C VAL A 650 -5.76 7.84 -27.71
N GLN A 651 -5.92 6.82 -28.54
CA GLN A 651 -5.12 5.62 -28.47
C GLN A 651 -3.79 5.85 -29.19
N LEU A 652 -2.69 5.50 -28.52
CA LEU A 652 -1.38 5.43 -29.15
C LEU A 652 -1.12 3.99 -29.57
N ASN A 653 -1.15 3.76 -30.88
CA ASN A 653 -1.02 2.43 -31.44
C ASN A 653 0.40 2.14 -32.00
N VAL A 654 1.24 3.16 -32.14
CA VAL A 654 2.63 2.99 -32.61
C VAL A 654 3.60 2.81 -31.43
N GLN A 655 4.31 1.67 -31.39
CA GLN A 655 5.23 1.28 -30.32
C GLN A 655 6.69 1.17 -30.80
N TYR A 656 7.65 1.39 -29.90
CA TYR A 656 9.11 1.41 -30.21
C TYR A 656 9.94 0.43 -29.35
N ARG A 657 9.29 -0.55 -28.72
CA ARG A 657 9.90 -1.50 -27.79
C ARG A 657 10.06 -2.89 -28.42
N MET A 658 8.96 -3.52 -28.77
CA MET A 658 8.89 -4.93 -29.17
C MET A 658 9.20 -5.05 -30.66
N ASN A 659 9.93 -6.08 -31.05
CA ASN A 659 9.98 -6.48 -32.45
C ASN A 659 8.62 -7.03 -32.94
N SER A 660 8.50 -7.26 -34.25
CA SER A 660 7.23 -7.65 -34.88
C SER A 660 6.64 -8.94 -34.30
N ALA A 661 7.48 -9.96 -34.07
CA ALA A 661 7.04 -11.24 -33.52
C ALA A 661 6.50 -11.13 -32.09
N ILE A 662 7.20 -10.44 -31.20
CA ILE A 662 6.74 -10.23 -29.80
C ILE A 662 5.48 -9.35 -29.78
N MET A 663 5.42 -8.32 -30.65
CA MET A 663 4.23 -7.46 -30.78
C MET A 663 3.02 -8.24 -31.28
N SER A 664 3.20 -9.20 -32.21
CA SER A 664 2.13 -10.06 -32.75
C SER A 664 1.38 -10.77 -31.63
N LEU A 665 2.09 -11.32 -30.62
CA LEU A 665 1.46 -11.95 -29.46
C LEU A 665 0.51 -11.02 -28.72
N SER A 666 0.95 -9.79 -28.45
CA SER A 666 0.15 -8.81 -27.72
C SER A 666 -1.06 -8.35 -28.53
N ASN A 667 -0.88 -8.21 -29.84
CA ASN A 667 -1.96 -7.88 -30.79
C ASN A 667 -3.02 -8.99 -30.87
N ALA A 668 -2.60 -10.24 -30.99
CA ALA A 668 -3.50 -11.38 -31.04
C ALA A 668 -4.28 -11.53 -29.72
N LEU A 669 -3.61 -11.33 -28.59
CA LEU A 669 -4.21 -11.51 -27.27
C LEU A 669 -5.15 -10.36 -26.88
N MET A 670 -4.69 -9.10 -26.92
CA MET A 670 -5.33 -7.96 -26.24
C MET A 670 -5.65 -6.77 -27.14
N TYR A 671 -4.77 -6.43 -28.08
CA TYR A 671 -4.86 -5.15 -28.81
C TYR A 671 -5.57 -5.24 -30.16
N GLU A 672 -6.06 -6.42 -30.54
CA GLU A 672 -6.88 -6.64 -31.76
C GLU A 672 -6.17 -6.18 -33.04
N GLY A 673 -4.87 -6.46 -33.14
CA GLY A 673 -4.06 -6.07 -34.32
C GLY A 673 -3.76 -4.57 -34.42
N ARG A 674 -4.14 -3.74 -33.45
CA ARG A 674 -3.99 -2.29 -33.53
C ARG A 674 -2.55 -1.80 -33.38
N LEU A 675 -1.67 -2.54 -32.68
CA LEU A 675 -0.30 -2.09 -32.44
C LEU A 675 0.57 -2.21 -33.70
N GLU A 676 1.39 -1.18 -33.92
CA GLU A 676 2.31 -1.07 -35.06
C GLU A 676 3.74 -0.75 -34.58
N CYS A 677 4.74 -1.36 -35.20
CA CYS A 677 6.14 -0.99 -34.96
C CYS A 677 6.43 0.40 -35.54
N GLY A 678 7.01 1.29 -34.73
CA GLY A 678 7.28 2.66 -35.14
C GLY A 678 8.48 2.84 -36.07
N SER A 679 9.23 1.78 -36.35
CA SER A 679 10.29 1.75 -37.38
C SER A 679 10.61 0.32 -37.80
N GLU A 680 11.14 0.12 -39.01
CA GLU A 680 11.69 -1.17 -39.45
C GLU A 680 12.81 -1.67 -38.54
N ARG A 681 13.63 -0.75 -38.01
CA ARG A 681 14.68 -1.09 -37.04
C ARG A 681 14.11 -1.77 -35.80
N THR A 682 13.00 -1.26 -35.27
CA THR A 682 12.30 -1.88 -34.14
C THR A 682 11.70 -3.21 -34.56
N ALA A 683 11.01 -3.25 -35.71
CA ALA A 683 10.34 -4.45 -36.21
C ALA A 683 11.30 -5.63 -36.39
N ASN A 684 12.50 -5.37 -36.90
CA ASN A 684 13.51 -6.39 -37.23
C ASN A 684 14.60 -6.53 -36.14
N ALA A 685 14.40 -5.96 -34.95
CA ALA A 685 15.39 -6.03 -33.88
C ALA A 685 15.49 -7.44 -33.29
N VAL A 686 16.68 -8.03 -33.35
CA VAL A 686 16.98 -9.37 -32.81
C VAL A 686 18.05 -9.32 -31.73
N LEU A 687 18.08 -10.34 -30.86
CA LEU A 687 19.06 -10.43 -29.79
C LEU A 687 20.47 -10.61 -30.36
N GLN A 688 21.39 -9.77 -29.94
CA GLN A 688 22.80 -9.88 -30.32
C GLN A 688 23.54 -10.75 -29.31
N LEU A 689 24.14 -11.85 -29.77
CA LEU A 689 24.88 -12.82 -28.97
C LEU A 689 26.32 -12.95 -29.52
N PRO A 690 27.28 -12.14 -29.03
CA PRO A 690 28.62 -12.07 -29.60
C PRO A 690 29.38 -13.40 -29.58
N CYS A 691 29.13 -14.23 -28.57
CA CYS A 691 29.84 -15.50 -28.39
C CYS A 691 29.04 -16.72 -28.87
N ARG A 692 27.92 -16.52 -29.60
CA ARG A 692 27.03 -17.61 -30.07
C ARG A 692 27.79 -18.76 -30.75
N ALA A 693 28.64 -18.45 -31.72
CA ALA A 693 29.38 -19.45 -32.48
C ALA A 693 30.36 -20.29 -31.63
N GLN A 694 30.83 -19.75 -30.50
CA GLN A 694 31.66 -20.50 -29.56
C GLN A 694 30.81 -21.48 -28.75
N VAL A 695 29.64 -21.03 -28.29
CA VAL A 695 28.68 -21.86 -27.56
C VAL A 695 28.16 -23.01 -28.43
N GLU A 696 27.85 -22.75 -29.70
CA GLU A 696 27.43 -23.79 -30.66
C GLU A 696 28.51 -24.86 -30.85
N LYS A 697 29.78 -24.45 -31.01
CA LYS A 697 30.90 -25.40 -31.10
C LYS A 697 31.11 -26.20 -29.82
N GLU A 698 30.92 -25.60 -28.65
CA GLU A 698 30.97 -26.32 -27.37
C GLU A 698 29.83 -27.34 -27.30
N LEU A 699 28.60 -26.95 -27.66
CA LEU A 699 27.44 -27.85 -27.67
C LEU A 699 27.64 -29.07 -28.58
N ASP A 700 28.23 -28.87 -29.76
CA ASP A 700 28.56 -29.96 -30.70
C ASP A 700 29.55 -30.99 -30.11
N LEU A 701 30.35 -30.61 -29.11
CA LEU A 701 31.29 -31.51 -28.43
C LEU A 701 30.66 -32.32 -27.29
N TYR A 702 29.62 -31.79 -26.64
CA TYR A 702 28.97 -32.43 -25.49
C TYR A 702 27.73 -33.27 -25.88
N VAL A 703 27.10 -32.98 -27.02
CA VAL A 703 25.83 -33.59 -27.41
C VAL A 703 26.05 -34.63 -28.53
N CYS A 704 25.98 -35.91 -28.19
CA CYS A 704 26.22 -37.02 -29.13
C CYS A 704 25.15 -37.17 -30.23
N GLN A 705 23.95 -36.56 -30.09
CA GLN A 705 22.93 -36.54 -31.14
C GLN A 705 22.21 -35.17 -31.26
N PRO A 706 22.09 -34.57 -32.46
CA PRO A 706 21.54 -33.22 -32.67
C PRO A 706 20.12 -33.01 -32.14
N GLN A 707 19.31 -34.07 -32.04
CA GLN A 707 17.92 -33.96 -31.56
C GLN A 707 17.79 -33.49 -30.10
N TYR A 708 18.82 -33.70 -29.27
CA TYR A 708 18.79 -33.40 -27.83
C TYR A 708 19.17 -31.95 -27.49
N SER A 709 19.71 -31.17 -28.44
CA SER A 709 20.07 -29.75 -28.25
C SER A 709 19.10 -28.77 -28.93
N THR A 710 18.01 -29.27 -29.51
CA THR A 710 17.05 -28.48 -30.29
C THR A 710 16.45 -27.30 -29.52
N TRP A 711 16.16 -27.48 -28.22
CA TRP A 711 15.65 -26.39 -27.37
C TRP A 711 16.72 -25.33 -27.09
N VAL A 712 17.99 -25.73 -26.92
CA VAL A 712 19.13 -24.82 -26.73
C VAL A 712 19.37 -23.99 -27.99
N GLN A 713 19.30 -24.64 -29.16
CA GLN A 713 19.40 -23.97 -30.46
C GLN A 713 18.26 -22.95 -30.64
N ALA A 714 17.02 -23.31 -30.31
CA ALA A 714 15.88 -22.39 -30.36
C ALA A 714 16.05 -21.19 -29.41
N VAL A 715 16.60 -21.41 -28.22
CA VAL A 715 16.93 -20.34 -27.25
C VAL A 715 18.00 -19.40 -27.80
N LEU A 716 19.03 -19.92 -28.47
CA LEU A 716 20.14 -19.13 -29.01
C LEU A 716 19.81 -18.46 -30.35
N GLU A 717 18.84 -18.96 -31.12
CA GLU A 717 18.48 -18.46 -32.44
C GLU A 717 17.87 -17.04 -32.36
N PRO A 718 18.55 -15.99 -32.85
CA PRO A 718 18.05 -14.62 -32.84
C PRO A 718 16.82 -14.41 -33.72
N ASN A 719 16.68 -15.20 -34.79
CA ASN A 719 15.50 -15.16 -35.67
C ASN A 719 14.30 -15.91 -35.11
N SER A 720 14.42 -16.47 -33.90
CA SER A 720 13.30 -16.98 -33.10
C SER A 720 13.13 -16.08 -31.86
N PRO A 721 12.48 -14.91 -31.98
CA PRO A 721 12.36 -13.97 -30.87
C PRO A 721 11.47 -14.47 -29.73
N VAL A 722 10.60 -15.43 -30.01
CA VAL A 722 9.64 -15.97 -29.06
C VAL A 722 9.83 -17.47 -29.00
N CYS A 723 10.03 -17.99 -27.79
CA CYS A 723 10.19 -19.43 -27.58
C CYS A 723 9.44 -19.82 -26.31
N PHE A 724 8.56 -20.82 -26.45
CA PHE A 724 7.91 -21.49 -25.33
C PHE A 724 8.59 -22.85 -25.10
N LEU A 725 9.12 -23.04 -23.89
CA LEU A 725 9.77 -24.25 -23.42
C LEU A 725 8.76 -25.02 -22.56
N ASP A 726 8.17 -26.06 -23.16
CA ASP A 726 7.19 -26.91 -22.50
C ASP A 726 7.88 -27.86 -21.51
N THR A 727 7.44 -27.82 -20.25
CA THR A 727 7.96 -28.68 -19.19
C THR A 727 7.14 -29.94 -18.97
N SER A 728 6.19 -30.28 -19.85
CA SER A 728 5.34 -31.47 -19.68
C SER A 728 6.09 -32.80 -19.67
N GLU A 729 7.15 -32.92 -20.48
CA GLU A 729 7.96 -34.14 -20.61
C GLU A 729 9.05 -34.25 -19.53
N VAL A 730 9.22 -33.21 -18.71
CA VAL A 730 10.23 -33.15 -17.64
C VAL A 730 9.49 -33.15 -16.31
N PRO A 731 9.93 -33.88 -15.28
CA PRO A 731 9.28 -33.85 -13.97
C PRO A 731 9.52 -32.47 -13.30
N ALA A 732 8.67 -31.51 -13.64
CA ALA A 732 8.65 -30.15 -13.12
C ALA A 732 7.35 -29.87 -12.33
N PRO A 733 7.04 -30.64 -11.27
CA PRO A 733 5.85 -30.38 -10.46
C PRO A 733 6.00 -29.11 -9.64
N GLU A 734 4.87 -28.48 -9.33
CA GLU A 734 4.83 -27.37 -8.37
C GLU A 734 4.96 -27.87 -6.92
N THR A 735 5.56 -27.04 -6.07
CA THR A 735 5.59 -27.20 -4.61
C THR A 735 4.71 -26.13 -4.00
N VAL A 736 3.78 -26.54 -3.13
CA VAL A 736 2.85 -25.64 -2.43
C VAL A 736 3.21 -25.59 -0.94
N GLU A 737 3.68 -24.44 -0.47
CA GLU A 737 3.98 -24.16 0.94
C GLU A 737 3.05 -23.08 1.48
N LYS A 738 2.96 -22.93 2.82
CA LYS A 738 2.23 -21.81 3.45
C LYS A 738 2.73 -20.43 3.00
N SER A 739 4.01 -20.34 2.60
CA SER A 739 4.70 -19.13 2.14
C SER A 739 4.38 -18.76 0.67
N GLY A 740 3.85 -19.70 -0.12
CA GLY A 740 3.53 -19.52 -1.54
C GLY A 740 3.83 -20.77 -2.38
N ILE A 741 3.78 -20.59 -3.70
CA ILE A 741 3.99 -21.66 -4.68
C ILE A 741 5.32 -21.45 -5.40
N SER A 742 6.08 -22.52 -5.61
CA SER A 742 7.33 -22.54 -6.37
C SER A 742 7.43 -23.79 -7.26
N ASN A 743 8.39 -23.80 -8.16
CA ASN A 743 8.72 -24.93 -9.02
C ASN A 743 10.26 -24.98 -9.12
N HIS A 744 10.83 -25.98 -8.45
CA HIS A 744 12.29 -26.10 -8.33
C HIS A 744 12.94 -26.41 -9.68
N THR A 745 12.34 -27.29 -10.47
CA THR A 745 12.83 -27.65 -11.81
C THR A 745 12.82 -26.45 -12.74
N GLU A 746 11.73 -25.66 -12.79
CA GLU A 746 11.72 -24.40 -13.55
C GLU A 746 12.78 -23.40 -13.04
N SER A 747 13.06 -23.37 -11.73
CA SER A 747 14.11 -22.48 -11.18
C SER A 747 15.50 -22.84 -11.68
N ILE A 748 15.81 -24.15 -11.77
CA ILE A 748 17.06 -24.66 -12.34
C ILE A 748 17.14 -24.33 -13.84
N LEU A 749 16.05 -24.52 -14.58
CA LEU A 749 16.00 -24.20 -16.01
C LEU A 749 16.23 -22.70 -16.26
N VAL A 750 15.63 -21.83 -15.43
CA VAL A 750 15.87 -20.39 -15.49
C VAL A 750 17.35 -20.07 -15.23
N GLN A 751 17.97 -20.69 -14.23
CA GLN A 751 19.41 -20.52 -13.94
C GLN A 751 20.27 -20.95 -15.13
N ALA A 752 19.94 -22.08 -15.76
CA ALA A 752 20.64 -22.59 -16.93
C ALA A 752 20.52 -21.62 -18.12
N LEU A 753 19.32 -21.10 -18.40
CA LEU A 753 19.08 -20.10 -19.45
C LEU A 753 19.85 -18.80 -19.20
N VAL A 754 19.83 -18.29 -17.97
CA VAL A 754 20.59 -17.09 -17.60
C VAL A 754 22.09 -17.33 -17.80
N THR A 755 22.60 -18.47 -17.35
CA THR A 755 24.02 -18.85 -17.51
C THR A 755 24.41 -18.97 -18.98
N LEU A 756 23.58 -19.64 -19.79
CA LEU A 756 23.77 -19.78 -21.23
C LEU A 756 23.81 -18.41 -21.93
N LEU A 757 22.83 -17.55 -21.68
CA LEU A 757 22.73 -16.26 -22.37
C LEU A 757 23.79 -15.26 -21.91
N PHE A 758 23.99 -15.12 -20.60
CA PHE A 758 24.91 -14.15 -20.02
C PHE A 758 26.35 -14.62 -20.08
N ILE A 759 26.66 -15.76 -19.46
CA ILE A 759 28.04 -16.21 -19.24
C ILE A 759 28.62 -16.77 -20.53
N LYS A 760 27.85 -17.57 -21.26
CA LYS A 760 28.34 -18.29 -22.45
C LYS A 760 28.16 -17.49 -23.74
N ALA A 761 26.95 -16.98 -24.01
CA ALA A 761 26.63 -16.34 -25.28
C ALA A 761 26.95 -14.82 -25.33
N GLY A 762 27.34 -14.21 -24.19
CA GLY A 762 27.84 -12.84 -24.13
C GLY A 762 26.77 -11.75 -24.03
N CYS A 763 25.54 -12.07 -23.61
CA CYS A 763 24.51 -11.07 -23.31
C CYS A 763 24.83 -10.36 -21.99
N ARG A 764 24.56 -9.07 -21.83
CA ARG A 764 24.82 -8.39 -20.54
C ARG A 764 23.78 -8.78 -19.49
N ALA A 765 24.17 -9.03 -18.24
CA ALA A 765 23.23 -9.32 -17.16
C ALA A 765 22.14 -8.24 -16.99
N SER A 766 22.48 -6.96 -17.18
CA SER A 766 21.54 -5.85 -17.10
C SER A 766 20.49 -5.82 -18.22
N ASP A 767 20.73 -6.54 -19.32
CA ASP A 767 19.83 -6.66 -20.47
C ASP A 767 18.85 -7.84 -20.33
N ILE A 768 18.99 -8.66 -19.29
CA ILE A 768 18.14 -9.83 -19.01
C ILE A 768 17.22 -9.50 -17.84
N GLY A 769 15.97 -9.95 -17.91
CA GLY A 769 15.03 -9.92 -16.82
C GLY A 769 14.29 -11.24 -16.62
N VAL A 770 14.09 -11.65 -15.38
CA VAL A 770 13.32 -12.84 -15.01
C VAL A 770 12.03 -12.42 -14.32
N ILE A 771 10.90 -12.95 -14.82
CA ILE A 771 9.56 -12.69 -14.32
C ILE A 771 8.92 -14.00 -13.85
N ALA A 772 8.33 -14.00 -12.66
CA ALA A 772 7.46 -15.07 -12.19
C ALA A 772 6.24 -14.51 -11.43
N PRO A 773 5.08 -15.18 -11.48
CA PRO A 773 3.86 -14.73 -10.80
C PRO A 773 3.95 -14.85 -9.27
N TYR A 774 4.71 -15.82 -8.74
CA TYR A 774 4.80 -16.10 -7.30
C TYR A 774 6.10 -15.60 -6.68
N ARG A 775 6.01 -14.91 -5.53
CA ARG A 775 7.19 -14.43 -4.79
C ARG A 775 8.08 -15.57 -4.29
N GLN A 776 7.49 -16.70 -3.91
CA GLN A 776 8.25 -17.88 -3.45
C GLN A 776 9.12 -18.45 -4.59
N GLN A 777 8.64 -18.44 -5.82
CA GLN A 777 9.46 -18.78 -6.99
C GLN A 777 10.64 -17.82 -7.19
N LEU A 778 10.42 -16.51 -7.03
CA LEU A 778 11.51 -15.53 -7.15
C LEU A 778 12.59 -15.77 -6.10
N LYS A 779 12.22 -16.14 -4.87
CA LYS A 779 13.19 -16.52 -3.83
C LYS A 779 14.01 -17.74 -4.23
N ALA A 780 13.34 -18.78 -4.78
CA ALA A 780 14.02 -19.98 -5.26
C ALA A 780 15.02 -19.64 -6.38
N ILE A 781 14.61 -18.87 -7.39
CA ILE A 781 15.47 -18.42 -8.49
C ILE A 781 16.63 -17.57 -7.97
N SER A 782 16.36 -16.58 -7.11
CA SER A 782 17.41 -15.72 -6.54
C SER A 782 18.40 -16.48 -5.66
N SER A 783 17.97 -17.58 -5.02
CA SER A 783 18.87 -18.44 -4.24
C SER A 783 19.87 -19.21 -5.11
N LEU A 784 19.49 -19.55 -6.35
CA LEU A 784 20.36 -20.20 -7.33
C LEU A 784 21.27 -19.20 -8.06
N LEU A 785 20.87 -17.93 -8.12
CA LEU A 785 21.59 -16.85 -8.81
C LEU A 785 22.31 -15.92 -7.82
N GLN A 786 23.11 -16.51 -6.92
CA GLN A 786 23.90 -15.76 -5.93
C GLN A 786 25.30 -15.39 -6.44
N GLY A 787 25.89 -14.34 -5.86
CA GLY A 787 27.24 -13.86 -6.15
C GLY A 787 27.27 -12.53 -6.94
N ASP A 788 28.42 -11.86 -6.92
CA ASP A 788 28.61 -10.54 -7.55
C ASP A 788 28.36 -10.55 -9.07
N THR A 789 28.59 -11.70 -9.71
CA THR A 789 28.36 -11.93 -11.15
C THR A 789 26.91 -11.66 -11.56
N PHE A 790 25.93 -12.02 -10.74
CA PHE A 790 24.50 -11.90 -11.08
C PHE A 790 23.83 -10.66 -10.48
N LYS A 791 24.57 -9.80 -9.77
CA LYS A 791 24.03 -8.64 -9.04
C LYS A 791 23.25 -7.63 -9.92
N ALA A 792 23.60 -7.55 -11.20
CA ALA A 792 22.93 -6.67 -12.17
C ALA A 792 21.68 -7.27 -12.83
N LEU A 793 21.40 -8.56 -12.59
CA LEU A 793 20.21 -9.25 -13.11
C LEU A 793 18.98 -8.87 -12.30
N GLU A 794 17.87 -8.62 -13.00
CA GLU A 794 16.62 -8.26 -12.35
C GLU A 794 15.67 -9.46 -12.28
N VAL A 795 15.32 -9.88 -11.06
CA VAL A 795 14.38 -10.98 -10.78
C VAL A 795 13.21 -10.41 -9.98
N ASN A 796 12.02 -10.30 -10.57
CA ASN A 796 10.89 -9.58 -9.98
C ASN A 796 9.54 -10.18 -10.40
N THR A 797 8.47 -9.79 -9.69
CA THR A 797 7.10 -10.15 -10.09
C THR A 797 6.66 -9.32 -11.30
N VAL A 798 5.60 -9.77 -11.98
CA VAL A 798 4.95 -9.01 -13.07
C VAL A 798 4.65 -7.56 -12.65
N ASP A 799 4.07 -7.38 -11.45
CA ASP A 799 3.69 -6.06 -10.91
C ASP A 799 4.90 -5.12 -10.75
N LYS A 800 6.04 -5.65 -10.27
CA LYS A 800 7.27 -4.85 -10.08
C LYS A 800 7.98 -4.51 -11.40
N TYR A 801 7.72 -5.28 -12.45
CA TYR A 801 8.26 -5.08 -13.80
C TYR A 801 7.47 -4.06 -14.64
N GLN A 802 6.34 -3.58 -14.15
CA GLN A 802 5.52 -2.62 -14.90
C GLN A 802 6.28 -1.33 -15.19
N GLY A 803 6.09 -0.80 -16.41
CA GLY A 803 6.82 0.36 -16.91
C GLY A 803 8.31 0.11 -17.25
N ARG A 804 8.84 -1.09 -16.99
CA ARG A 804 10.23 -1.49 -17.33
C ARG A 804 10.27 -2.33 -18.60
N ASP A 805 11.45 -2.50 -19.17
CA ASP A 805 11.70 -3.41 -20.28
C ASP A 805 13.16 -3.88 -20.31
N LYS A 806 13.39 -5.02 -20.95
CA LYS A 806 14.71 -5.66 -21.09
C LYS A 806 14.88 -6.19 -22.51
N SER A 807 16.13 -6.39 -22.93
CA SER A 807 16.43 -7.01 -24.22
C SER A 807 15.90 -8.44 -24.26
N VAL A 808 16.11 -9.18 -23.16
CA VAL A 808 15.60 -10.54 -22.98
C VAL A 808 14.71 -10.61 -21.74
N ILE A 809 13.56 -11.26 -21.86
CA ILE A 809 12.70 -11.61 -20.72
C ILE A 809 12.54 -13.11 -20.66
N ILE A 810 12.69 -13.66 -19.47
CA ILE A 810 12.44 -15.07 -19.15
C ILE A 810 11.24 -15.10 -18.20
N VAL A 811 10.18 -15.82 -18.58
CA VAL A 811 8.96 -15.98 -17.77
C VAL A 811 8.88 -17.41 -17.27
N SER A 812 8.83 -17.60 -15.95
CA SER A 812 8.53 -18.90 -15.31
C SER A 812 7.07 -18.88 -14.86
N PHE A 813 6.24 -19.78 -15.41
CA PHE A 813 4.81 -19.86 -15.09
C PHE A 813 4.52 -20.67 -13.82
N VAL A 814 5.45 -21.50 -13.36
CA VAL A 814 5.45 -22.23 -12.08
C VAL A 814 4.41 -23.35 -11.98
N ARG A 815 3.16 -23.09 -12.38
CA ARG A 815 2.03 -24.00 -12.17
C ARG A 815 2.15 -25.24 -13.05
N SER A 816 2.15 -26.39 -12.39
CA SER A 816 2.32 -27.71 -12.99
C SER A 816 1.73 -28.75 -12.03
N ASN A 817 0.48 -29.12 -12.26
CA ASN A 817 -0.27 -30.04 -11.40
C ASN A 817 -1.31 -30.82 -12.19
N SER A 818 -1.67 -32.01 -11.70
CA SER A 818 -2.64 -32.91 -12.33
C SER A 818 -4.09 -32.40 -12.27
N GLU A 819 -4.42 -31.61 -11.25
CA GLU A 819 -5.76 -31.01 -11.07
C GLU A 819 -6.06 -29.90 -12.09
N GLY A 820 -5.02 -29.33 -12.71
CA GLY A 820 -5.15 -28.25 -13.67
C GLY A 820 -5.53 -26.90 -13.06
N ASN A 821 -5.18 -26.67 -11.80
CA ASN A 821 -5.43 -25.42 -11.10
C ASN A 821 -4.24 -24.47 -11.32
N LEU A 822 -4.45 -23.21 -11.71
CA LEU A 822 -3.38 -22.20 -11.79
C LEU A 822 -3.55 -21.03 -10.81
N GLY A 823 -4.59 -21.09 -9.97
CA GLY A 823 -4.93 -20.04 -9.00
C GLY A 823 -5.37 -18.72 -9.65
N GLU A 824 -5.77 -17.75 -8.81
CA GLU A 824 -6.30 -16.46 -9.29
C GLU A 824 -5.25 -15.60 -10.03
N LEU A 825 -3.97 -15.72 -9.68
CA LEU A 825 -2.91 -14.84 -10.20
C LEU A 825 -2.64 -15.01 -11.70
N LEU A 826 -2.81 -16.21 -12.23
CA LEU A 826 -2.59 -16.50 -13.66
C LEU A 826 -3.87 -16.41 -14.50
N GLN A 827 -5.04 -16.25 -13.86
CA GLN A 827 -6.31 -16.01 -14.56
C GLN A 827 -6.45 -14.56 -15.06
N ASP A 828 -5.67 -13.63 -14.50
CA ASP A 828 -5.65 -12.24 -14.93
C ASP A 828 -4.84 -12.06 -16.22
N TRP A 829 -5.56 -11.92 -17.34
CA TRP A 829 -4.98 -11.68 -18.65
C TRP A 829 -4.11 -10.42 -18.69
N ARG A 830 -4.36 -9.41 -17.85
CA ARG A 830 -3.58 -8.16 -17.81
C ARG A 830 -2.16 -8.42 -17.29
N ARG A 831 -2.00 -9.36 -16.35
CA ARG A 831 -0.67 -9.82 -15.88
C ARG A 831 0.10 -10.51 -16.98
N LEU A 832 -0.56 -11.37 -17.75
CA LEU A 832 0.04 -12.02 -18.91
C LEU A 832 0.49 -10.99 -19.95
N ASN A 833 -0.37 -10.01 -20.28
CA ASN A 833 -0.04 -8.92 -21.20
C ASN A 833 1.19 -8.13 -20.72
N VAL A 834 1.25 -7.77 -19.43
CA VAL A 834 2.43 -7.06 -18.89
C VAL A 834 3.69 -7.92 -19.03
N ALA A 835 3.64 -9.21 -18.67
CA ALA A 835 4.80 -10.10 -18.74
C ALA A 835 5.37 -10.20 -20.17
N ILE A 836 4.51 -10.41 -21.17
CA ILE A 836 4.90 -10.54 -22.59
C ILE A 836 5.48 -9.22 -23.13
N THR A 837 4.86 -8.09 -22.79
CA THR A 837 5.24 -6.76 -23.31
C THR A 837 6.50 -6.16 -22.68
N ARG A 838 7.20 -6.89 -21.80
CA ARG A 838 8.48 -6.44 -21.20
C ARG A 838 9.69 -6.71 -22.11
N ALA A 839 9.59 -7.65 -23.05
CA ALA A 839 10.69 -8.03 -23.93
C ALA A 839 10.84 -7.08 -25.11
N LYS A 840 12.09 -6.74 -25.46
CA LYS A 840 12.42 -5.99 -26.68
C LYS A 840 12.79 -6.91 -27.84
N HIS A 841 13.69 -7.86 -27.61
CA HIS A 841 14.33 -8.64 -28.66
C HIS A 841 14.09 -10.15 -28.54
N LYS A 842 14.08 -10.72 -27.32
CA LYS A 842 13.78 -12.14 -27.09
C LYS A 842 12.90 -12.36 -25.86
N LEU A 843 11.89 -13.20 -26.00
CA LEU A 843 10.96 -13.63 -24.96
C LEU A 843 11.03 -15.16 -24.83
N LEU A 844 11.47 -15.63 -23.68
CA LEU A 844 11.53 -17.04 -23.32
C LEU A 844 10.47 -17.32 -22.26
N MET A 845 9.64 -18.33 -22.47
CA MET A 845 8.56 -18.70 -21.58
C MET A 845 8.71 -20.17 -21.17
N LEU A 846 8.63 -20.47 -19.88
CA LEU A 846 8.73 -21.81 -19.32
C LEU A 846 7.46 -22.18 -18.57
N GLY A 847 6.92 -23.36 -18.83
CA GLY A 847 5.82 -23.91 -18.04
C GLY A 847 5.20 -25.16 -18.65
N SER A 848 4.30 -25.79 -17.90
CA SER A 848 3.61 -27.02 -18.29
C SER A 848 2.44 -26.71 -19.23
N ALA A 849 2.58 -26.94 -20.54
CA ALA A 849 1.50 -26.63 -21.50
C ALA A 849 0.16 -27.32 -21.17
N PRO A 850 0.10 -28.59 -20.73
CA PRO A 850 -1.16 -29.22 -20.33
C PRO A 850 -1.87 -28.49 -19.18
N THR A 851 -1.09 -27.95 -18.23
CA THR A 851 -1.63 -27.15 -17.13
C THR A 851 -2.08 -25.77 -17.64
N LEU A 852 -1.23 -25.08 -18.40
CA LEU A 852 -1.49 -23.73 -18.92
C LEU A 852 -2.68 -23.64 -19.89
N ARG A 853 -2.90 -24.65 -20.73
CA ARG A 853 -4.03 -24.68 -21.68
C ARG A 853 -5.41 -24.68 -21.04
N ARG A 854 -5.53 -25.00 -19.75
CA ARG A 854 -6.84 -25.00 -19.08
C ARG A 854 -7.44 -23.60 -18.89
N TYR A 855 -6.68 -22.54 -19.16
CA TYR A 855 -7.14 -21.15 -19.04
C TYR A 855 -7.14 -20.42 -20.37
N ALA A 856 -8.30 -19.83 -20.69
CA ALA A 856 -8.55 -19.21 -21.99
C ALA A 856 -7.47 -18.21 -22.46
N PRO A 857 -6.90 -17.31 -21.62
CA PRO A 857 -5.84 -16.39 -22.08
C PRO A 857 -4.55 -17.11 -22.47
N LEU A 858 -4.16 -18.14 -21.71
CA LEU A 858 -2.95 -18.93 -21.96
C LEU A 858 -3.16 -19.95 -23.08
N GLU A 859 -4.35 -20.54 -23.19
CA GLU A 859 -4.75 -21.35 -24.33
C GLU A 859 -4.66 -20.55 -25.62
N LYS A 860 -5.25 -19.35 -25.66
CA LYS A 860 -5.17 -18.44 -26.81
C LYS A 860 -3.72 -18.10 -27.17
N LEU A 861 -2.87 -17.86 -26.16
CA LEU A 861 -1.44 -17.64 -26.37
C LEU A 861 -0.77 -18.87 -27.00
N LEU A 862 -0.97 -20.05 -26.42
CA LEU A 862 -0.37 -21.29 -26.90
C LEU A 862 -0.86 -21.67 -28.31
N CYS A 863 -2.15 -21.48 -28.62
CA CYS A 863 -2.67 -21.68 -29.97
C CYS A 863 -2.04 -20.71 -30.98
N HIS A 864 -1.88 -19.43 -30.61
CA HIS A 864 -1.19 -18.44 -31.47
C HIS A 864 0.26 -18.83 -31.70
N LEU A 865 0.97 -19.27 -30.66
CA LEU A 865 2.35 -19.75 -30.77
C LEU A 865 2.46 -21.00 -31.67
N GLN A 866 1.48 -21.91 -31.64
CA GLN A 866 1.44 -23.09 -32.51
C GLN A 866 1.19 -22.71 -33.97
N GLN A 867 0.29 -21.76 -34.24
CA GLN A 867 -0.06 -21.34 -35.60
C GLN A 867 1.11 -20.66 -36.33
N GLU A 868 2.01 -20.04 -35.58
CA GLU A 868 3.15 -19.28 -36.11
C GLU A 868 4.48 -20.05 -35.98
N ASP A 869 4.43 -21.37 -35.72
CA ASP A 869 5.59 -22.25 -35.52
C ASP A 869 6.59 -21.72 -34.46
N MET A 870 6.09 -21.03 -33.43
CA MET A 870 6.89 -20.44 -32.35
C MET A 870 7.00 -21.34 -31.10
N ILE A 871 6.54 -22.60 -31.18
CA ILE A 871 6.69 -23.59 -30.11
C ILE A 871 7.76 -24.61 -30.45
N SER A 872 8.82 -24.61 -29.66
CA SER A 872 9.79 -25.71 -29.60
C SER A 872 9.27 -26.78 -28.63
N PHE A 873 8.54 -27.76 -29.16
CA PHE A 873 8.13 -28.97 -28.44
C PHE A 873 9.29 -29.95 -28.36
N THR A 874 10.29 -29.72 -27.50
CA THR A 874 11.37 -30.71 -27.36
C THR A 874 11.86 -30.88 -25.93
N SER A 875 11.90 -32.16 -25.54
CA SER A 875 12.38 -32.73 -24.27
C SER A 875 13.65 -32.05 -23.75
N VAL A 876 13.59 -31.54 -22.52
CA VAL A 876 14.73 -30.97 -21.76
C VAL A 876 15.42 -32.05 -20.89
N TYR A 877 15.23 -33.34 -21.21
CA TYR A 877 15.44 -34.45 -20.26
C TYR A 877 16.91 -34.82 -19.98
N GLU A 878 17.91 -34.29 -20.69
CA GLU A 878 19.33 -34.62 -20.44
C GLU A 878 20.22 -33.40 -20.23
#